data_AF-M4C1X8-F1
#
_entry.id   AF-M4C1X8-F1
#
_cell.length_a   1.000
_cell.length_b   1.000
_cell.length_c   1.000
_cell.angle_alpha   90.00
_cell.angle_beta   90.00
_cell.angle_gamma   90.00
#
_symmetry.space_group_name_H-M   'P 1'
#
loop_
_entity.id
_entity.type
_entity.pdbx_description
1 polymer ?
#
loop_
_entity_poly.entity_id
_entity_poly.type
_entity_poly.pdbx_seq_one_letter_code
_entity_poly.pdbx_strand_id
1 'polypeptide(L)'
;MLQWSTSPVLSLREASLRVLEMVAMFLAAQMTREEKREWNLKVLETFLAGLKDRQGRVALNALRALGMLLLHVDALEHLAMPSVLVTAAPLVLAALHSLLATRQYDNVMEALEMLIEVAEPHAAFFKPTLLEFVETMVQIADAPREMNSDSEAMPDGCRQLAMEFLVSLAEQTPSRCRRLPKNMFVETVYPVAFKMMLELQDIDTWDVADCEDEQSAGGQGIDHDISNFDVGSEALERLVGAVFAKRSLPTCFKLIQEYAACSDNWVSRHAALVGLCQILDVLNEENLDAIVRHLLAQVNDPHPRVCCTAVDVIGQLSVDQAPQFQEAYHPQALTVLAHYLEDFTKPRLQAHAATALRQFIDMCPPELLTPYLDKMLHQLFALLQRGHAVTAGAIQTPAQAYIATRVVQEQAITAISSVAMVAGASFTKYYPAIMPPLQQILMKCLQESVQVASSSPVVQKSQSAAPSSFTLGGITLECLSLIGQAVGKEVFSRDAPAILKVMAEMQATPSIVGNELIRTYLLQAWARCCTCLGHDFAPYLPLVMPTLLEAAIQQAEFEVDPSTLSRDDDDDDDDDSGDSTDNEDIQLAQVNDKCLSIRTSILEEKATACQLLAGMVLDLKDAFFPYAEQVTQVFAPLLTESVHSDIRASAIRSMPALVNCVAVSTAAPGFKDHSGVAIKQMVDFALGRLVNALTSEPEVELVVIILQSMTSCIVCARELHPTLELNDAQLRELVHGFLVVLGDSFQRRAIRRGGNGSDDMESGEVEEEEENASQASESQLAEQELQFVLAEGIGTLAKTHGAGFFPVFMSLLWEKVAALAAPGCLVEDRRLALFVVDDVLEHCGGSAMRHLDVFLPVLENALREVGEPDLVQAAAFGVGVCASYGGAFFAPHAKQCLQLLHNVVTYPRAFSPEQRNATDNAVAALGKFCEFQADAIDAATLFPQWLELLPLRGDLEESFAVLRRLCRYVTDRHPLVLGAPDYRHLGKIVTVLSAVAEENFLRKMRKAVGEKETSALYQELASVLAGLRSTVPVLIMDRAWSLLIPSQRVALHTLFA
;
A
#
# COMPACT_ATOMS: atom_id res chain seq x y z
N MET A 1 19.89 -41.82 19.18
CA MET A 1 19.70 -40.36 19.38
C MET A 1 19.67 -40.01 20.87
N LEU A 2 18.57 -40.25 21.60
CA LEU A 2 18.47 -39.90 23.03
C LEU A 2 19.54 -40.56 23.94
N GLN A 3 20.05 -41.74 23.58
CA GLN A 3 21.18 -42.35 24.30
C GLN A 3 22.53 -41.72 23.93
N TRP A 4 22.67 -41.28 22.68
CA TRP A 4 23.90 -40.66 22.17
C TRP A 4 24.10 -39.25 22.71
N SER A 5 23.02 -38.50 22.94
CA SER A 5 23.06 -37.16 23.54
C SER A 5 23.63 -37.15 24.97
N THR A 6 23.57 -38.28 25.68
CA THR A 6 24.17 -38.45 27.01
C THR A 6 25.51 -39.19 26.99
N SER A 7 26.04 -39.50 25.80
CA SER A 7 27.29 -40.25 25.65
C SER A 7 28.49 -39.44 26.16
N PRO A 8 29.50 -40.08 26.79
CA PRO A 8 30.76 -39.39 27.10
C PRO A 8 31.53 -38.96 25.83
N VAL A 9 31.23 -39.54 24.66
CA VAL A 9 31.87 -39.23 23.38
C VAL A 9 31.28 -37.95 22.77
N LEU A 10 32.11 -36.94 22.55
CA LEU A 10 31.72 -35.63 22.01
C LEU A 10 30.98 -35.73 20.67
N SER A 11 31.58 -36.40 19.68
CA SER A 11 31.01 -36.52 18.33
C SER A 11 29.65 -37.21 18.30
N LEU A 12 29.39 -38.14 19.23
CA LEU A 12 28.07 -38.78 19.37
C LEU A 12 27.02 -37.80 19.91
N ARG A 13 27.40 -36.88 20.81
CA ARG A 13 26.49 -35.84 21.30
C ARG A 13 26.18 -34.83 20.20
N GLU A 14 27.19 -34.33 19.50
CA GLU A 14 27.01 -33.40 18.37
C GLU A 14 26.15 -34.00 17.25
N ALA A 15 26.51 -35.18 16.75
CA ALA A 15 25.73 -35.87 15.72
C ALA A 15 24.30 -36.15 16.20
N SER A 16 24.10 -36.39 17.50
CA SER A 16 22.75 -36.62 18.01
C SER A 16 21.84 -35.40 17.92
N LEU A 17 22.39 -34.21 18.13
CA LEU A 17 21.64 -32.95 18.12
C LEU A 17 21.44 -32.45 16.69
N ARG A 18 22.45 -32.55 15.82
CA ARG A 18 22.31 -32.24 14.37
C ARG A 18 21.21 -33.06 13.70
N VAL A 19 21.15 -34.36 13.96
CA VAL A 19 20.07 -35.17 13.39
C VAL A 19 18.71 -34.80 13.99
N LEU A 20 18.63 -34.38 15.27
CA LEU A 20 17.38 -33.91 15.86
C LEU A 20 16.92 -32.57 15.26
N GLU A 21 17.85 -31.68 14.93
CA GLU A 21 17.63 -30.47 14.15
C GLU A 21 17.06 -30.80 12.76
N MET A 22 17.69 -31.72 12.02
CA MET A 22 17.23 -32.13 10.69
C MET A 22 15.82 -32.76 10.68
N VAL A 23 15.39 -33.36 11.79
CA VAL A 23 14.04 -33.95 11.91
C VAL A 23 13.08 -33.10 12.74
N ALA A 24 13.41 -31.83 13.02
CA ALA A 24 12.63 -30.95 13.88
C ALA A 24 11.16 -30.80 13.43
N MET A 25 10.92 -30.69 12.13
CA MET A 25 9.57 -30.66 11.54
C MET A 25 8.75 -31.92 11.90
N PHE A 26 9.37 -33.09 11.77
CA PHE A 26 8.72 -34.34 12.19
C PHE A 26 8.45 -34.34 13.69
N LEU A 27 9.39 -33.84 14.51
CA LEU A 27 9.20 -33.73 15.95
C LEU A 27 8.01 -32.82 16.29
N ALA A 28 7.94 -31.62 15.71
CA ALA A 28 6.84 -30.68 15.90
C ALA A 28 5.48 -31.31 15.58
N ALA A 29 5.33 -31.94 14.41
CA ALA A 29 4.10 -32.62 14.00
C ALA A 29 3.69 -33.80 14.90
N GLN A 30 4.65 -34.42 15.61
CA GLN A 30 4.34 -35.45 16.61
C GLN A 30 4.01 -34.86 17.98
N MET A 31 4.60 -33.72 18.33
CA MET A 31 4.45 -33.09 19.65
C MET A 31 3.09 -32.42 19.85
N THR A 32 2.40 -32.02 18.78
CA THR A 32 1.02 -31.48 18.80
C THR A 32 -0.06 -32.51 19.17
N ARG A 33 0.29 -33.81 19.23
CA ARG A 33 -0.64 -34.88 19.63
C ARG A 33 -0.58 -35.10 21.15
N GLU A 34 -1.68 -34.77 21.85
CA GLU A 34 -1.78 -34.84 23.32
C GLU A 34 -1.36 -36.19 23.93
N GLU A 35 -1.49 -37.29 23.19
CA GLU A 35 -1.20 -38.66 23.63
C GLU A 35 0.30 -38.96 23.86
N LYS A 36 1.23 -38.05 23.49
CA LYS A 36 2.69 -38.28 23.54
C LYS A 36 3.46 -37.40 24.53
N ARG A 37 2.81 -36.90 25.58
CA ARG A 37 3.40 -35.96 26.55
C ARG A 37 4.74 -36.40 27.18
N GLU A 38 4.89 -37.68 27.53
CA GLU A 38 6.15 -38.20 28.10
C GLU A 38 7.31 -38.19 27.09
N TRP A 39 7.00 -38.46 25.81
CA TRP A 39 7.99 -38.40 24.74
C TRP A 39 8.38 -36.96 24.45
N ASN A 40 7.40 -36.03 24.39
CA ASN A 40 7.65 -34.59 24.25
C ASN A 40 8.59 -34.09 25.36
N LEU A 41 8.32 -34.48 26.62
CA LEU A 41 9.17 -34.15 27.76
C LEU A 41 10.60 -34.64 27.55
N LYS A 42 10.78 -35.89 27.12
CA LYS A 42 12.10 -36.50 26.96
C LYS A 42 12.93 -35.84 25.86
N VAL A 43 12.29 -35.43 24.77
CA VAL A 43 12.94 -34.68 23.67
C VAL A 43 13.40 -33.31 24.18
N LEU A 44 12.51 -32.53 24.81
CA LEU A 44 12.87 -31.21 25.35
C LEU A 44 13.95 -31.30 26.44
N GLU A 45 13.86 -32.27 27.36
CA GLU A 45 14.91 -32.53 28.36
C GLU A 45 16.27 -32.82 27.72
N THR A 46 16.29 -33.44 26.54
CA THR A 46 17.52 -33.73 25.81
C THR A 46 18.16 -32.45 25.27
N PHE A 47 17.35 -31.53 24.73
CA PHE A 47 17.83 -30.20 24.33
C PHE A 47 18.35 -29.41 25.55
N LEU A 48 17.61 -29.39 26.66
CA LEU A 48 18.03 -28.71 27.88
C LEU A 48 19.32 -29.30 28.48
N ALA A 49 19.56 -30.60 28.33
CA ALA A 49 20.81 -31.23 28.74
C ALA A 49 21.97 -30.83 27.82
N GLY A 50 21.72 -30.74 26.51
CA GLY A 50 22.71 -30.28 25.53
C GLY A 50 23.12 -28.82 25.74
N LEU A 51 22.17 -27.93 26.04
CA LEU A 51 22.45 -26.52 26.38
C LEU A 51 23.36 -26.35 27.61
N LYS A 52 23.42 -27.35 28.50
CA LYS A 52 24.29 -27.35 29.69
C LYS A 52 25.65 -27.99 29.45
N ASP A 53 25.93 -28.50 28.24
CA ASP A 53 27.22 -29.09 27.93
C ASP A 53 28.33 -28.04 28.01
N ARG A 54 29.49 -28.44 28.52
CA ARG A 54 30.66 -27.54 28.65
C ARG A 54 31.37 -27.31 27.31
N GLN A 55 31.07 -28.12 26.30
CA GLN A 55 31.60 -27.99 24.95
C GLN A 55 30.69 -27.06 24.16
N GLY A 56 31.21 -25.89 23.77
CA GLY A 56 30.44 -24.84 23.09
C GLY A 56 29.65 -25.33 21.88
N ARG A 57 30.28 -26.16 21.03
CA ARG A 57 29.64 -26.72 19.83
C ARG A 57 28.46 -27.66 20.13
N VAL A 58 28.48 -28.38 21.25
CA VAL A 58 27.33 -29.22 21.66
C VAL A 58 26.17 -28.33 22.12
N ALA A 59 26.46 -27.27 22.88
CA ALA A 59 25.46 -26.32 23.32
C ALA A 59 24.82 -25.57 22.13
N LEU A 60 25.62 -25.16 21.14
CA LEU A 60 25.13 -24.55 19.89
C LEU A 60 24.20 -25.51 19.12
N ASN A 61 24.62 -26.76 18.87
CA ASN A 61 23.77 -27.74 18.19
C ASN A 61 22.46 -28.00 18.96
N ALA A 62 22.48 -27.91 20.30
CA ALA A 62 21.26 -28.04 21.12
C ALA A 62 20.35 -26.81 20.99
N LEU A 63 20.92 -25.62 20.90
CA LEU A 63 20.20 -24.37 20.63
C LEU A 63 19.55 -24.44 19.24
N ARG A 64 20.31 -24.80 18.19
CA ARG A 64 19.80 -24.97 16.82
C ARG A 64 18.68 -26.00 16.74
N ALA A 65 18.85 -27.17 17.35
CA ALA A 65 17.81 -28.19 17.37
C ALA A 65 16.53 -27.75 18.10
N LEU A 66 16.67 -26.97 19.19
CA LEU A 66 15.53 -26.37 19.88
C LEU A 66 14.87 -25.27 19.04
N GLY A 67 15.66 -24.37 18.45
CA GLY A 67 15.17 -23.28 17.60
C GLY A 67 14.40 -23.81 16.40
N MET A 68 14.97 -24.76 15.67
CA MET A 68 14.30 -25.44 14.55
C MET A 68 13.02 -26.16 14.97
N LEU A 69 12.95 -26.72 16.19
CA LEU A 69 11.69 -27.28 16.69
C LEU A 69 10.65 -26.17 16.90
N LEU A 70 11.05 -25.06 17.51
CA LEU A 70 10.15 -23.94 17.78
C LEU A 70 9.60 -23.36 16.48
N LEU A 71 10.44 -23.11 15.48
CA LEU A 71 10.03 -22.58 14.17
C LEU A 71 8.95 -23.41 13.46
N HIS A 72 8.84 -24.71 13.74
CA HIS A 72 7.87 -25.61 13.12
C HIS A 72 6.59 -25.83 13.93
N VAL A 73 6.36 -25.05 14.99
CA VAL A 73 5.18 -25.15 15.85
C VAL A 73 4.33 -23.88 15.71
N ASP A 74 3.05 -24.02 15.33
CA ASP A 74 2.17 -22.85 15.11
C ASP A 74 2.02 -21.95 16.34
N ALA A 75 2.00 -22.53 17.55
CA ALA A 75 1.91 -21.80 18.80
C ALA A 75 2.62 -22.56 19.94
N LEU A 76 3.36 -21.85 20.80
CA LEU A 76 4.07 -22.45 21.94
C LEU A 76 3.14 -23.25 22.87
N GLU A 77 1.87 -22.88 22.94
CA GLU A 77 0.83 -23.57 23.72
C GLU A 77 0.60 -25.01 23.25
N HIS A 78 0.77 -25.27 21.94
CA HIS A 78 0.62 -26.60 21.34
C HIS A 78 1.66 -27.61 21.86
N LEU A 79 2.78 -27.14 22.41
CA LEU A 79 3.76 -28.03 23.04
C LEU A 79 3.27 -28.58 24.39
N ALA A 80 2.25 -27.97 25.02
CA ALA A 80 1.65 -28.37 26.29
C ALA A 80 2.65 -28.56 27.46
N MET A 81 3.82 -27.89 27.40
CA MET A 81 4.94 -28.03 28.35
C MET A 81 5.51 -26.68 28.82
N PRO A 82 4.68 -25.77 29.36
CA PRO A 82 5.09 -24.40 29.67
C PRO A 82 6.23 -24.32 30.69
N SER A 83 6.28 -25.22 31.68
CA SER A 83 7.36 -25.21 32.69
C SER A 83 8.75 -25.52 32.12
N VAL A 84 8.81 -26.37 31.08
CA VAL A 84 10.08 -26.76 30.45
C VAL A 84 10.59 -25.63 29.56
N LEU A 85 9.69 -25.00 28.79
CA LEU A 85 10.01 -23.84 27.95
C LEU A 85 10.48 -22.65 28.78
N VAL A 86 9.83 -22.37 29.91
CA VAL A 86 10.28 -21.34 30.87
C VAL A 86 11.70 -21.59 31.39
N THR A 87 12.09 -22.87 31.51
CA THR A 87 13.45 -23.25 31.94
C THR A 87 14.47 -23.18 30.78
N ALA A 88 14.01 -23.23 29.53
CA ALA A 88 14.87 -23.26 28.35
C ALA A 88 15.56 -21.93 28.09
N ALA A 89 14.81 -20.82 28.11
CA ALA A 89 15.34 -19.48 27.81
C ALA A 89 16.57 -19.08 28.68
N PRO A 90 16.57 -19.26 30.02
CA PRO A 90 17.77 -19.03 30.83
C PRO A 90 18.98 -19.90 30.44
N LEU A 91 18.74 -21.13 29.97
CA LEU A 91 19.81 -22.06 29.58
C LEU A 91 20.39 -21.70 28.22
N VAL A 92 19.55 -21.23 27.29
CA VAL A 92 19.99 -20.67 26.01
C VAL A 92 20.91 -19.47 26.27
N LEU A 93 20.51 -18.55 27.14
CA LEU A 93 21.34 -17.40 27.49
C LEU A 93 22.67 -17.82 28.15
N ALA A 94 22.64 -18.79 29.05
CA ALA A 94 23.85 -19.32 29.68
C ALA A 94 24.80 -20.00 28.67
N ALA A 95 24.27 -20.70 27.67
CA ALA A 95 25.05 -21.27 26.58
C ALA A 95 25.74 -20.18 25.75
N LEU A 96 25.01 -19.12 25.39
CA LEU A 96 25.56 -17.95 24.69
C LEU A 96 26.68 -17.28 25.50
N HIS A 97 26.47 -17.04 26.80
CA HIS A 97 27.52 -16.51 27.69
C HIS A 97 28.76 -17.40 27.73
N SER A 98 28.59 -18.73 27.71
CA SER A 98 29.72 -19.66 27.64
C SER A 98 30.49 -19.53 26.33
N LEU A 99 29.79 -19.40 25.19
CA LEU A 99 30.42 -19.21 23.88
C LEU A 99 31.23 -17.91 23.85
N LEU A 100 30.63 -16.81 24.31
CA LEU A 100 31.28 -15.50 24.45
C LEU A 100 32.51 -15.56 25.36
N ALA A 101 32.40 -16.18 26.54
CA ALA A 101 33.51 -16.31 27.48
C ALA A 101 34.68 -17.13 26.91
N THR A 102 34.38 -18.07 26.00
CA THR A 102 35.39 -18.87 25.29
C THR A 102 35.83 -18.27 23.95
N ARG A 103 35.32 -17.08 23.57
CA ARG A 103 35.62 -16.38 22.31
C ARG A 103 35.37 -17.23 21.05
N GLN A 104 34.35 -18.08 21.07
CA GLN A 104 33.94 -18.86 19.89
C GLN A 104 32.98 -18.02 19.03
N TYR A 105 33.48 -16.94 18.43
CA TYR A 105 32.63 -15.93 17.79
C TYR A 105 31.80 -16.45 16.60
N ASP A 106 32.33 -17.38 15.80
CA ASP A 106 31.54 -18.01 14.72
C ASP A 106 30.30 -18.73 15.29
N ASN A 107 30.49 -19.48 16.39
CA ASN A 107 29.39 -20.13 17.09
C ASN A 107 28.44 -19.13 17.78
N VAL A 108 28.91 -17.93 18.13
CA VAL A 108 28.06 -16.86 18.66
C VAL A 108 27.17 -16.30 17.56
N MET A 109 27.73 -16.07 16.36
CA MET A 109 26.97 -15.58 15.21
C MET A 109 25.87 -16.59 14.81
N GLU A 110 26.21 -17.86 14.64
CA GLU A 110 25.21 -18.92 14.37
C GLU A 110 24.13 -19.02 15.46
N ALA A 111 24.50 -18.80 16.72
CA ALA A 111 23.53 -18.77 17.81
C ALA A 111 22.60 -17.56 17.68
N LEU A 112 23.11 -16.37 17.40
CA LEU A 112 22.32 -15.15 17.27
C LEU A 112 21.36 -15.22 16.09
N GLU A 113 21.81 -15.71 14.91
CA GLU A 113 20.96 -15.97 13.74
C GLU A 113 19.75 -16.83 14.10
N MET A 114 19.99 -17.98 14.74
CA MET A 114 18.90 -18.87 15.17
C MET A 114 17.97 -18.21 16.20
N LEU A 115 18.49 -17.33 17.07
CA LEU A 115 17.66 -16.60 18.03
C LEU A 115 16.81 -15.52 17.38
N ILE A 116 17.32 -14.84 16.35
CA ILE A 116 16.59 -13.87 15.53
C ILE A 116 15.42 -14.58 14.84
N GLU A 117 15.69 -15.69 14.14
CA GLU A 117 14.65 -16.49 13.46
C GLU A 117 13.55 -16.94 14.44
N VAL A 118 13.89 -17.31 15.67
CA VAL A 118 12.90 -17.72 16.70
C VAL A 118 12.13 -16.53 17.28
N ALA A 119 12.73 -15.35 17.35
CA ALA A 119 12.09 -14.16 17.88
C ALA A 119 10.88 -13.75 17.04
N GLU A 120 10.96 -13.88 15.72
CA GLU A 120 9.88 -13.57 14.78
C GLU A 120 8.55 -14.27 15.10
N PRO A 121 8.42 -15.61 15.07
CA PRO A 121 7.16 -16.29 15.38
C PRO A 121 6.92 -16.43 16.89
N HIS A 122 7.97 -16.38 17.73
CA HIS A 122 7.91 -16.84 19.12
C HIS A 122 8.62 -15.95 20.13
N ALA A 123 8.60 -14.62 19.98
CA ALA A 123 9.17 -13.68 20.96
C ALA A 123 8.70 -13.91 22.42
N ALA A 124 7.51 -14.49 22.63
CA ALA A 124 7.02 -14.89 23.95
C ALA A 124 7.93 -15.91 24.68
N PHE A 125 8.74 -16.69 23.96
CA PHE A 125 9.74 -17.61 24.51
C PHE A 125 10.76 -16.89 25.41
N PHE A 126 11.13 -15.66 25.06
CA PHE A 126 12.14 -14.87 25.78
C PHE A 126 11.58 -14.18 27.04
N LYS A 127 10.26 -14.15 27.22
CA LYS A 127 9.56 -13.50 28.35
C LYS A 127 10.19 -13.78 29.74
N PRO A 128 10.59 -15.02 30.10
CA PRO A 128 11.09 -15.33 31.44
C PRO A 128 12.40 -14.62 31.81
N THR A 129 13.23 -14.27 30.83
CA THR A 129 14.57 -13.68 31.02
C THR A 129 14.82 -12.54 30.04
N LEU A 130 13.75 -11.81 29.69
CA LEU A 130 13.77 -10.76 28.67
C LEU A 130 14.81 -9.68 29.01
N LEU A 131 14.85 -9.27 30.28
CA LEU A 131 15.77 -8.24 30.76
C LEU A 131 17.23 -8.65 30.52
N GLU A 132 17.58 -9.89 30.86
CA GLU A 132 18.94 -10.41 30.76
C GLU A 132 19.37 -10.62 29.30
N PHE A 133 18.43 -10.98 28.42
CA PHE A 133 18.70 -11.02 26.97
C PHE A 133 19.02 -9.62 26.45
N VAL A 134 18.18 -8.62 26.76
CA VAL A 134 18.42 -7.23 26.34
C VAL A 134 19.77 -6.71 26.85
N GLU A 135 20.06 -6.89 28.14
CA GLU A 135 21.35 -6.47 28.72
C GLU A 135 22.55 -7.16 28.06
N THR A 136 22.42 -8.44 27.72
CA THR A 136 23.48 -9.20 27.04
C THR A 136 23.71 -8.69 25.63
N MET A 137 22.65 -8.47 24.85
CA MET A 137 22.79 -7.99 23.47
C MET A 137 23.32 -6.57 23.41
N VAL A 138 22.89 -5.69 24.32
CA VAL A 138 23.47 -4.34 24.47
C VAL A 138 24.97 -4.42 24.75
N GLN A 139 25.42 -5.33 25.62
CA GLN A 139 26.85 -5.52 25.90
C GLN A 139 27.65 -6.02 24.69
N ILE A 140 27.06 -6.90 23.88
CA ILE A 140 27.71 -7.39 22.66
C ILE A 140 27.80 -6.26 21.63
N ALA A 141 26.69 -5.57 21.34
CA ALA A 141 26.61 -4.50 20.35
C ALA A 141 27.46 -3.27 20.71
N ASP A 142 27.52 -2.88 21.99
CA ASP A 142 28.30 -1.73 22.50
C ASP A 142 29.77 -2.06 22.78
N ALA A 143 30.27 -3.24 22.39
CA ALA A 143 31.65 -3.64 22.63
C ALA A 143 32.64 -2.69 21.90
N PRO A 144 33.71 -2.21 22.57
CA PRO A 144 34.63 -1.23 21.97
C PRO A 144 35.51 -1.84 20.89
N ARG A 145 35.79 -1.04 19.84
CA ARG A 145 36.76 -1.36 18.78
C ARG A 145 38.18 -1.07 19.27
N GLU A 146 38.94 -2.09 19.68
CA GLU A 146 40.34 -1.88 20.08
C GLU A 146 41.26 -1.71 18.86
N MET A 147 41.72 -0.48 18.61
CA MET A 147 42.53 -0.10 17.43
C MET A 147 43.90 -0.79 17.29
N ASN A 148 44.34 -1.65 18.22
CA ASN A 148 45.75 -2.11 18.28
C ASN A 148 45.97 -3.62 18.41
N SER A 149 44.94 -4.47 18.33
CA SER A 149 45.13 -5.92 18.18
C SER A 149 43.89 -6.62 17.61
N ASP A 150 43.99 -7.09 16.35
CA ASP A 150 42.91 -7.78 15.64
C ASP A 150 42.45 -9.11 16.30
N SER A 151 43.16 -9.60 17.33
CA SER A 151 42.86 -10.90 17.96
C SER A 151 42.02 -10.83 19.26
N GLU A 152 41.69 -9.65 19.79
CA GLU A 152 40.99 -9.51 21.09
C GLU A 152 39.65 -8.76 21.06
N ALA A 153 39.30 -8.08 19.97
CA ALA A 153 38.05 -7.32 19.85
C ALA A 153 36.83 -8.22 19.51
N MET A 154 35.63 -7.74 19.85
CA MET A 154 34.38 -8.36 19.40
C MET A 154 34.24 -8.15 17.88
N PRO A 155 34.01 -9.20 17.08
CA PRO A 155 33.79 -9.04 15.63
C PRO A 155 32.53 -8.24 15.34
N ASP A 156 32.56 -7.45 14.26
CA ASP A 156 31.42 -6.61 13.86
C ASP A 156 30.17 -7.46 13.57
N GLY A 157 30.29 -8.63 12.94
CA GLY A 157 29.15 -9.54 12.72
C GLY A 157 28.43 -9.94 14.02
N CYS A 158 29.15 -10.15 15.13
CA CYS A 158 28.53 -10.40 16.44
C CYS A 158 27.76 -9.17 16.96
N ARG A 159 28.31 -7.97 16.76
CA ARG A 159 27.70 -6.71 17.21
C ARG A 159 26.44 -6.39 16.41
N GLN A 160 26.51 -6.59 15.09
CA GLN A 160 25.43 -6.39 14.14
C GLN A 160 24.27 -7.35 14.41
N LEU A 161 24.53 -8.66 14.54
CA LEU A 161 23.50 -9.65 14.88
C LEU A 161 22.89 -9.42 16.28
N ALA A 162 23.66 -8.93 17.24
CA ALA A 162 23.13 -8.56 18.55
C ALA A 162 22.18 -7.34 18.46
N MET A 163 22.49 -6.37 17.60
CA MET A 163 21.59 -5.25 17.31
C MET A 163 20.33 -5.73 16.60
N GLU A 164 20.44 -6.58 15.58
CA GLU A 164 19.30 -7.15 14.86
C GLU A 164 18.36 -7.88 15.82
N PHE A 165 18.88 -8.75 16.71
CA PHE A 165 18.05 -9.41 17.72
C PHE A 165 17.26 -8.44 18.60
N LEU A 166 17.86 -7.30 18.99
CA LEU A 166 17.16 -6.27 19.77
C LEU A 166 16.03 -5.62 18.96
N VAL A 167 16.26 -5.38 17.67
CA VAL A 167 15.26 -4.84 16.74
C VAL A 167 14.11 -5.83 16.56
N SER A 168 14.40 -7.09 16.19
CA SER A 168 13.36 -8.10 15.97
C SER A 168 12.52 -8.33 17.23
N LEU A 169 13.13 -8.31 18.42
CA LEU A 169 12.40 -8.44 19.69
C LEU A 169 11.44 -7.26 19.95
N ALA A 170 11.85 -6.04 19.59
CA ALA A 170 11.03 -4.85 19.70
C ALA A 170 9.84 -4.88 18.74
N GLU A 171 10.04 -5.33 17.50
CA GLU A 171 8.99 -5.46 16.48
C GLU A 171 7.94 -6.50 16.88
N GLN A 172 8.37 -7.63 17.44
CA GLN A 172 7.47 -8.75 17.77
C GLN A 172 6.81 -8.60 19.14
N THR A 173 7.44 -7.93 20.10
CA THR A 173 6.86 -7.73 21.44
C THR A 173 7.02 -6.30 21.98
N PRO A 174 6.54 -5.28 21.24
CA PRO A 174 6.76 -3.88 21.59
C PRO A 174 6.21 -3.53 22.97
N SER A 175 5.03 -4.07 23.32
CA SER A 175 4.41 -3.87 24.63
C SER A 175 5.26 -4.36 25.80
N ARG A 176 6.07 -5.42 25.62
CA ARG A 176 6.94 -5.97 26.66
C ARG A 176 8.22 -5.15 26.79
N CYS A 177 8.81 -4.75 25.67
CA CYS A 177 9.95 -3.83 25.66
C CYS A 177 9.62 -2.49 26.35
N ARG A 178 8.42 -1.94 26.10
CA ARG A 178 7.91 -0.72 26.78
C ARG A 178 7.73 -0.89 28.29
N ARG A 179 7.39 -2.10 28.75
CA ARG A 179 7.14 -2.42 30.17
C ARG A 179 8.42 -2.65 30.97
N LEU A 180 9.59 -2.73 30.32
CA LEU A 180 10.85 -2.81 31.03
C LEU A 180 11.03 -1.57 31.94
N PRO A 181 11.51 -1.76 33.18
CA PRO A 181 11.46 -0.73 34.21
C PRO A 181 12.23 0.52 33.78
N LYS A 182 11.69 1.71 34.06
CA LYS A 182 12.32 3.01 33.79
C LYS A 182 12.68 3.25 32.31
N ASN A 183 11.90 2.71 31.37
CA ASN A 183 12.19 2.84 29.93
C ASN A 183 13.57 2.27 29.55
N MET A 184 14.05 1.25 30.28
CA MET A 184 15.43 0.73 30.16
C MET A 184 15.77 0.35 28.73
N PHE A 185 14.84 -0.30 28.01
CA PHE A 185 15.06 -0.72 26.63
C PHE A 185 15.50 0.46 25.75
N VAL A 186 14.71 1.53 25.72
CA VAL A 186 15.03 2.76 24.95
C VAL A 186 16.32 3.40 25.46
N GLU A 187 16.46 3.56 26.78
CA GLU A 187 17.61 4.26 27.39
C GLU A 187 18.95 3.53 27.23
N THR A 188 18.95 2.24 26.88
CA THR A 188 20.16 1.43 26.72
C THR A 188 20.43 1.01 25.29
N VAL A 189 19.41 0.69 24.49
CA VAL A 189 19.56 0.23 23.11
C VAL A 189 19.82 1.39 22.16
N TYR A 190 19.07 2.49 22.26
CA TYR A 190 19.16 3.60 21.31
C TYR A 190 20.54 4.28 21.31
N PRO A 191 21.19 4.50 22.48
CA PRO A 191 22.55 5.01 22.49
C PRO A 191 23.55 4.12 21.73
N VAL A 192 23.34 2.81 21.68
CA VAL A 192 24.21 1.88 20.94
C VAL A 192 24.05 2.08 19.43
N ALA A 193 22.81 2.19 18.95
CA ALA A 193 22.52 2.53 17.55
C ALA A 193 23.24 3.82 17.12
N PHE A 194 23.15 4.87 17.95
CA PHE A 194 23.86 6.13 17.70
C PHE A 194 25.38 5.99 17.73
N LYS A 195 25.96 5.18 18.62
CA LYS A 195 27.40 4.94 18.64
C LYS A 195 27.87 4.17 17.41
N MET A 196 27.09 3.22 16.92
CA MET A 196 27.40 2.50 15.68
C MET A 196 27.42 3.47 14.48
N MET A 197 26.52 4.46 14.44
CA MET A 197 26.55 5.56 13.46
C MET A 197 27.78 6.49 13.56
N LEU A 198 28.56 6.44 14.64
CA LEU A 198 29.82 7.19 14.77
C LEU A 198 31.02 6.47 14.15
N GLU A 199 30.87 5.22 13.73
CA GLU A 199 31.96 4.41 13.15
C GLU A 199 32.15 4.65 11.66
N LEU A 200 32.13 5.93 11.25
CA LEU A 200 32.27 6.35 9.87
C LEU A 200 33.69 6.87 9.59
N GLN A 201 34.35 6.34 8.56
CA GLN A 201 35.68 6.78 8.13
C GLN A 201 35.58 7.91 7.09
N ASP A 202 36.48 8.89 7.19
CA ASP A 202 36.57 10.00 6.24
C ASP A 202 37.41 9.59 5.01
N ILE A 203 37.02 10.08 3.83
CA ILE A 203 37.68 9.76 2.56
C ILE A 203 38.05 11.09 1.88
N ASP A 204 39.35 11.32 1.65
CA ASP A 204 39.87 12.59 1.10
C ASP A 204 39.28 12.99 -0.27
N THR A 205 38.77 12.00 -1.03
CA THR A 205 38.15 12.22 -2.35
C THR A 205 36.63 12.20 -2.31
N TRP A 206 35.99 12.19 -1.14
CA TRP A 206 34.54 12.00 -0.98
C TRP A 206 33.66 12.93 -1.84
N ASP A 207 34.07 14.21 -1.94
CA ASP A 207 33.33 15.26 -2.66
C ASP A 207 33.21 15.02 -4.17
N VAL A 208 34.08 14.16 -4.70
CA VAL A 208 34.33 13.99 -6.14
C VAL A 208 34.48 12.53 -6.57
N ALA A 209 34.51 11.59 -5.62
CA ALA A 209 34.48 10.16 -5.86
C ALA A 209 33.07 9.74 -6.32
N ASP A 210 33.01 8.67 -7.10
CA ASP A 210 31.72 8.05 -7.40
C ASP A 210 31.13 7.43 -6.12
N CYS A 211 29.81 7.29 -6.07
CA CYS A 211 29.14 6.56 -4.98
C CYS A 211 29.60 5.08 -4.95
N GLU A 212 29.89 4.48 -6.12
CA GLU A 212 30.38 3.10 -6.25
C GLU A 212 31.85 2.92 -5.79
N ASP A 213 32.68 3.97 -5.85
CA ASP A 213 34.08 3.93 -5.39
C ASP A 213 34.19 3.82 -3.86
N GLU A 214 33.14 4.15 -3.09
CA GLU A 214 33.12 4.10 -1.62
C GLU A 214 33.14 2.68 -1.06
N GLN A 215 32.45 1.75 -1.73
CA GLN A 215 32.45 0.33 -1.38
C GLN A 215 33.84 -0.29 -1.62
N SER A 216 34.58 0.21 -2.61
CA SER A 216 35.92 -0.29 -2.95
C SER A 216 37.07 0.39 -2.19
N ALA A 217 36.87 1.61 -1.68
CA ALA A 217 37.90 2.42 -1.02
C ALA A 217 38.06 2.15 0.49
N GLY A 218 37.16 1.36 1.10
CA GLY A 218 37.28 0.82 2.44
C GLY A 218 38.46 -0.15 2.55
N GLY A 219 39.67 0.37 2.70
CA GLY A 219 40.88 -0.43 2.77
C GLY A 219 40.88 -1.39 3.96
N GLN A 220 40.51 -2.66 3.71
CA GLN A 220 41.15 -3.91 4.16
C GLN A 220 40.24 -5.06 3.73
N GLY A 221 40.68 -5.84 2.73
CA GLY A 221 40.04 -7.00 2.12
C GLY A 221 39.27 -7.95 3.03
N ILE A 222 38.05 -7.57 3.40
CA ILE A 222 36.98 -8.44 3.91
C ILE A 222 35.68 -7.96 3.26
N ASP A 223 35.08 -8.90 2.56
CA ASP A 223 33.84 -8.88 1.78
C ASP A 223 32.61 -8.76 2.71
N HIS A 224 32.41 -7.61 3.36
CA HIS A 224 31.19 -7.34 4.11
C HIS A 224 30.50 -6.09 3.56
N ASP A 225 29.40 -6.30 2.84
CA ASP A 225 28.59 -5.26 2.20
C ASP A 225 27.87 -4.32 3.19
N ILE A 226 27.82 -4.66 4.49
CA ILE A 226 27.04 -3.94 5.52
C ILE A 226 27.95 -3.41 6.64
N SER A 227 28.02 -2.09 6.81
CA SER A 227 28.81 -1.46 7.87
C SER A 227 28.02 -1.28 9.17
N ASN A 228 28.71 -1.07 10.30
CA ASN A 228 28.05 -0.71 11.55
C ASN A 228 27.26 0.60 11.47
N PHE A 229 27.69 1.53 10.61
CA PHE A 229 26.94 2.77 10.37
C PHE A 229 25.55 2.45 9.81
N ASP A 230 25.48 1.55 8.81
CA ASP A 230 24.23 1.14 8.16
C ASP A 230 23.31 0.45 9.16
N VAL A 231 23.83 -0.54 9.91
CA VAL A 231 23.07 -1.25 10.95
C VAL A 231 22.57 -0.30 12.03
N GLY A 232 23.39 0.64 12.50
CA GLY A 232 23.00 1.61 13.53
C GLY A 232 21.91 2.58 13.05
N SER A 233 21.97 2.97 11.78
CA SER A 233 20.97 3.85 11.15
C SER A 233 19.63 3.13 10.97
N GLU A 234 19.63 1.98 10.29
CA GLU A 234 18.41 1.20 10.02
C GLU A 234 17.74 0.72 11.32
N ALA A 235 18.53 0.27 12.29
CA ALA A 235 17.98 -0.19 13.56
C ALA A 235 17.25 0.93 14.31
N LEU A 236 17.70 2.20 14.21
CA LEU A 236 17.02 3.31 14.87
C LEU A 236 15.61 3.54 14.29
N GLU A 237 15.46 3.51 12.97
CA GLU A 237 14.18 3.65 12.26
C GLU A 237 13.21 2.54 12.72
N ARG A 238 13.62 1.28 12.58
CA ARG A 238 12.83 0.10 12.98
C ARG A 238 12.48 0.11 14.47
N LEU A 239 13.41 0.47 15.34
CA LEU A 239 13.17 0.55 16.78
C LEU A 239 12.16 1.64 17.16
N VAL A 240 12.16 2.77 16.45
CA VAL A 240 11.23 3.89 16.72
C VAL A 240 9.84 3.56 16.20
N GLY A 241 9.74 2.92 15.02
CA GLY A 241 8.49 2.39 14.50
C GLY A 241 7.88 1.30 15.39
N ALA A 242 8.70 0.41 15.95
CA ALA A 242 8.25 -0.65 16.86
C ALA A 242 7.92 -0.12 18.27
N VAL A 243 8.79 0.70 18.85
CA VAL A 243 8.64 1.20 20.22
C VAL A 243 8.00 2.60 20.17
N PHE A 244 6.69 2.64 20.43
CA PHE A 244 5.85 3.83 20.54
C PHE A 244 6.57 5.19 20.71
N ALA A 245 6.33 6.10 19.75
CA ALA A 245 6.99 7.40 19.61
C ALA A 245 7.12 8.21 20.92
N LYS A 246 6.09 8.26 21.77
CA LYS A 246 6.13 9.01 23.04
C LYS A 246 7.20 8.52 24.01
N ARG A 247 7.57 7.24 23.96
CA ARG A 247 8.64 6.65 24.79
C ARG A 247 10.02 6.84 24.17
N SER A 248 10.09 6.92 22.85
CA SER A 248 11.33 6.89 22.07
C SER A 248 11.86 8.30 21.76
N LEU A 249 10.98 9.19 21.30
CA LEU A 249 11.34 10.54 20.86
C LEU A 249 12.09 11.39 21.91
N PRO A 250 11.76 11.38 23.22
CA PRO A 250 12.52 12.14 24.20
C PRO A 250 14.00 11.76 24.26
N THR A 251 14.30 10.46 24.18
CA THR A 251 15.66 9.93 24.19
C THR A 251 16.37 10.21 22.87
N CYS A 252 15.68 10.04 21.72
CA CYS A 252 16.21 10.42 20.41
C CYS A 252 16.60 11.89 20.36
N PHE A 253 15.68 12.81 20.74
CA PHE A 253 15.98 14.24 20.72
C PHE A 253 17.13 14.62 21.64
N LYS A 254 17.26 13.98 22.81
CA LYS A 254 18.39 14.19 23.71
C LYS A 254 19.71 13.80 23.04
N LEU A 255 19.77 12.62 22.42
CA LEU A 255 20.97 12.12 21.72
C LEU A 255 21.31 12.99 20.50
N ILE A 256 20.32 13.34 19.68
CA ILE A 256 20.47 14.23 18.52
C ILE A 256 21.05 15.58 18.96
N GLN A 257 20.50 16.19 20.03
CA GLN A 257 21.00 17.46 20.56
C GLN A 257 22.44 17.34 21.11
N GLU A 258 22.76 16.24 21.77
CA GLU A 258 24.10 15.96 22.29
C GLU A 258 25.13 15.89 21.16
N TYR A 259 24.87 15.10 20.12
CA TYR A 259 25.79 14.93 18.99
C TYR A 259 25.85 16.16 18.08
N ALA A 260 24.73 16.87 17.89
CA ALA A 260 24.70 18.13 17.15
C ALA A 260 25.53 19.24 17.80
N ALA A 261 25.69 19.22 19.13
CA ALA A 261 26.47 20.21 19.87
C ALA A 261 28.00 20.03 19.73
N CYS A 262 28.47 18.90 19.19
CA CYS A 262 29.88 18.59 18.99
C CYS A 262 30.47 19.37 17.78
N SER A 263 30.80 20.65 17.95
CA SER A 263 31.29 21.54 16.88
C SER A 263 32.53 21.03 16.15
N ASP A 264 33.40 20.29 16.83
CA ASP A 264 34.71 19.89 16.29
C ASP A 264 34.70 18.49 15.67
N ASN A 265 33.61 17.73 15.82
CA ASN A 265 33.47 16.39 15.25
C ASN A 265 32.35 16.36 14.20
N TRP A 266 32.73 16.34 12.92
CA TRP A 266 31.75 16.30 11.83
C TRP A 266 30.94 14.99 11.86
N VAL A 267 31.53 13.87 12.29
CA VAL A 267 30.85 12.58 12.37
C VAL A 267 29.69 12.63 13.38
N SER A 268 29.87 13.32 14.50
CA SER A 268 28.77 13.53 15.47
C SER A 268 27.66 14.39 14.87
N ARG A 269 27.99 15.49 14.18
CA ARG A 269 26.96 16.33 13.53
C ARG A 269 26.23 15.58 12.43
N HIS A 270 26.95 14.77 11.66
CA HIS A 270 26.39 13.86 10.66
C HIS A 270 25.43 12.84 11.29
N ALA A 271 25.86 12.10 12.32
CA ALA A 271 25.02 11.13 13.03
C ALA A 271 23.79 11.78 13.67
N ALA A 272 23.86 13.04 14.10
CA ALA A 272 22.71 13.79 14.58
C ALA A 272 21.67 14.04 13.47
N LEU A 273 22.11 14.37 12.25
CA LEU A 273 21.24 14.54 11.09
C LEU A 273 20.66 13.20 10.59
N VAL A 274 21.48 12.14 10.57
CA VAL A 274 21.00 10.78 10.23
C VAL A 274 19.97 10.33 11.25
N GLY A 275 20.27 10.43 12.55
CA GLY A 275 19.31 10.06 13.60
C GLY A 275 18.04 10.90 13.60
N LEU A 276 18.10 12.15 13.12
CA LEU A 276 16.91 12.95 12.86
C LEU A 276 16.13 12.44 11.65
N CYS A 277 16.81 12.04 10.58
CA CYS A 277 16.22 11.43 9.38
C CYS A 277 15.41 10.18 9.73
N GLN A 278 15.97 9.30 10.56
CA GLN A 278 15.36 8.01 10.93
C GLN A 278 14.16 8.10 11.87
N ILE A 279 13.74 9.31 12.26
CA ILE A 279 12.57 9.49 13.14
C ILE A 279 11.51 10.39 12.52
N LEU A 280 11.65 10.81 11.26
CA LEU A 280 10.81 11.86 10.67
C LEU A 280 9.35 11.44 10.52
N ASP A 281 9.10 10.17 10.21
CA ASP A 281 7.79 9.55 10.02
C ASP A 281 6.89 9.58 11.27
N VAL A 282 7.48 9.47 12.46
CA VAL A 282 6.75 9.42 13.74
C VAL A 282 6.56 10.79 14.41
N LEU A 283 6.97 11.88 13.76
CA LEU A 283 6.91 13.22 14.34
C LEU A 283 5.54 13.89 14.19
N ASN A 284 5.20 14.68 15.21
CA ASN A 284 4.03 15.55 15.18
C ASN A 284 4.36 16.91 14.55
N GLU A 285 3.34 17.58 14.01
CA GLU A 285 3.46 18.89 13.36
C GLU A 285 4.12 19.96 14.24
N GLU A 286 3.97 19.86 15.57
CA GLU A 286 4.55 20.81 16.54
C GLU A 286 6.10 20.79 16.54
N ASN A 287 6.71 19.69 16.14
CA ASN A 287 8.17 19.52 16.11
C ASN A 287 8.81 20.13 14.85
N LEU A 288 8.03 20.30 13.78
CA LEU A 288 8.55 20.57 12.44
C LEU A 288 9.33 21.88 12.34
N ASP A 289 8.86 22.97 12.99
CA ASP A 289 9.57 24.26 12.97
C ASP A 289 10.96 24.20 13.62
N ALA A 290 11.09 23.49 14.74
CA ALA A 290 12.37 23.34 15.42
C ALA A 290 13.37 22.53 14.59
N ILE A 291 12.87 21.49 13.92
CA ILE A 291 13.64 20.60 13.06
C ILE A 291 14.12 21.32 11.81
N VAL A 292 13.22 22.01 11.11
CA VAL A 292 13.59 22.80 9.93
C VAL A 292 14.60 23.89 10.29
N ARG A 293 14.45 24.55 11.45
CA ARG A 293 15.45 25.51 11.93
C ARG A 293 16.81 24.88 12.19
N HIS A 294 16.84 23.68 12.78
CA HIS A 294 18.09 22.95 13.00
C HIS A 294 18.75 22.55 11.68
N LEU A 295 17.97 21.99 10.76
CA LEU A 295 18.39 21.54 9.45
C LEU A 295 19.00 22.68 8.63
N LEU A 296 18.30 23.82 8.53
CA LEU A 296 18.77 25.00 7.80
C LEU A 296 20.06 25.60 8.40
N ALA A 297 20.36 25.32 9.67
CA ALA A 297 21.64 25.73 10.27
C ALA A 297 22.81 24.82 9.83
N GLN A 298 22.55 23.57 9.44
CA GLN A 298 23.55 22.60 9.01
C GLN A 298 23.78 22.56 7.49
N VAL A 299 22.88 23.13 6.68
CA VAL A 299 23.01 23.06 5.21
C VAL A 299 24.35 23.62 4.73
N ASN A 300 24.91 24.65 5.38
CA ASN A 300 26.20 25.25 5.02
C ASN A 300 27.36 24.81 5.94
N ASP A 301 27.31 23.59 6.48
CA ASP A 301 28.39 23.06 7.32
C ASP A 301 29.75 23.07 6.58
N PRO A 302 30.89 23.24 7.29
CA PRO A 302 32.20 23.14 6.66
C PRO A 302 32.48 21.77 6.03
N HIS A 303 31.87 20.71 6.57
CA HIS A 303 32.07 19.35 6.10
C HIS A 303 31.04 18.97 5.03
N PRO A 304 31.47 18.53 3.85
CA PRO A 304 30.61 18.24 2.70
C PRO A 304 29.62 17.09 2.96
N ARG A 305 30.00 16.05 3.71
CA ARG A 305 29.06 14.98 4.15
C ARG A 305 27.88 15.53 4.94
N VAL A 306 28.13 16.42 5.90
CA VAL A 306 27.08 17.03 6.72
C VAL A 306 26.13 17.86 5.84
N CYS A 307 26.66 18.56 4.85
CA CYS A 307 25.84 19.28 3.86
C CYS A 307 24.96 18.34 3.04
N CYS A 308 25.50 17.22 2.53
CA CYS A 308 24.72 16.25 1.77
C CYS A 308 23.61 15.63 2.61
N THR A 309 23.93 15.14 3.82
CA THR A 309 22.89 14.59 4.72
C THR A 309 21.84 15.63 5.04
N ALA A 310 22.20 16.91 5.22
CA ALA A 310 21.21 17.96 5.41
C ALA A 310 20.32 18.16 4.17
N VAL A 311 20.85 18.02 2.96
CA VAL A 311 20.05 18.04 1.72
C VAL A 311 19.16 16.80 1.62
N ASP A 312 19.66 15.62 1.98
CA ASP A 312 18.90 14.37 1.97
C ASP A 312 17.76 14.41 2.98
N VAL A 313 18.00 14.96 4.17
CA VAL A 313 16.95 15.17 5.19
C VAL A 313 15.88 16.16 4.71
N ILE A 314 16.21 17.16 3.87
CA ILE A 314 15.17 17.99 3.20
C ILE A 314 14.33 17.11 2.27
N GLY A 315 14.97 16.23 1.51
CA GLY A 315 14.31 15.27 0.64
C GLY A 315 13.38 14.33 1.41
N GLN A 316 13.88 13.69 2.47
CA GLN A 316 13.12 12.77 3.31
C GLN A 316 11.97 13.46 4.06
N LEU A 317 12.19 14.66 4.61
CA LEU A 317 11.12 15.50 5.18
C LEU A 317 10.00 15.76 4.16
N SER A 318 10.36 15.87 2.88
CA SER A 318 9.37 16.10 1.85
C SER A 318 8.51 14.87 1.56
N VAL A 319 8.95 13.67 1.93
CA VAL A 319 8.17 12.44 1.79
C VAL A 319 7.35 12.19 3.05
N ASP A 320 8.01 12.17 4.21
CA ASP A 320 7.40 11.71 5.47
C ASP A 320 6.44 12.72 6.09
N GLN A 321 6.63 14.02 5.82
CA GLN A 321 5.82 15.11 6.34
C GLN A 321 4.98 15.78 5.24
N ALA A 322 4.67 15.04 4.17
CA ALA A 322 3.85 15.51 3.07
C ALA A 322 2.34 15.48 3.39
N PRO A 323 1.55 16.47 2.90
CA PRO A 323 1.96 17.65 2.14
C PRO A 323 2.34 18.86 3.02
N GLN A 324 2.31 18.73 4.35
CA GLN A 324 2.45 19.85 5.29
C GLN A 324 3.80 20.55 5.16
N PHE A 325 4.89 19.79 4.96
CA PHE A 325 6.22 20.34 4.78
C PHE A 325 6.30 21.25 3.54
N GLN A 326 5.72 20.82 2.43
CA GLN A 326 5.64 21.60 1.20
C GLN A 326 4.83 22.88 1.46
N GLU A 327 3.63 22.76 2.01
CA GLU A 327 2.75 23.92 2.24
C GLU A 327 3.38 24.99 3.14
N ALA A 328 4.16 24.59 4.15
CA ALA A 328 4.73 25.51 5.14
C ALA A 328 6.15 26.01 4.80
N TYR A 329 7.00 25.18 4.18
CA TYR A 329 8.45 25.43 4.06
C TYR A 329 8.96 25.42 2.61
N HIS A 330 8.09 25.40 1.61
CA HIS A 330 8.48 25.45 0.19
C HIS A 330 9.50 26.57 -0.15
N PRO A 331 9.42 27.81 0.37
CA PRO A 331 10.40 28.84 0.02
C PRO A 331 11.80 28.51 0.53
N GLN A 332 11.92 28.00 1.76
CA GLN A 332 13.18 27.68 2.41
C GLN A 332 13.82 26.47 1.75
N ALA A 333 13.07 25.37 1.60
CA ALA A 333 13.54 24.14 0.98
C ALA A 333 14.03 24.40 -0.46
N LEU A 334 13.18 25.00 -1.31
CA LEU A 334 13.53 25.27 -2.70
C LEU A 334 14.67 26.27 -2.85
N THR A 335 14.90 27.16 -1.87
CA THR A 335 16.06 28.06 -1.90
C THR A 335 17.37 27.31 -1.68
N VAL A 336 17.41 26.39 -0.72
CA VAL A 336 18.59 25.55 -0.45
C VAL A 336 18.88 24.64 -1.65
N LEU A 337 17.86 23.94 -2.15
CA LEU A 337 18.01 23.04 -3.30
C LEU A 337 18.47 23.80 -4.56
N ALA A 338 17.85 24.95 -4.85
CA ALA A 338 18.26 25.80 -5.96
C ALA A 338 19.71 26.33 -5.83
N HIS A 339 20.20 26.56 -4.60
CA HIS A 339 21.57 26.99 -4.36
C HIS A 339 22.57 25.89 -4.77
N TYR A 340 22.35 24.65 -4.30
CA TYR A 340 23.25 23.55 -4.64
C TYR A 340 23.18 23.15 -6.10
N LEU A 341 22.00 23.17 -6.73
CA LEU A 341 21.86 22.93 -8.18
C LEU A 341 22.69 23.91 -9.02
N GLU A 342 22.91 25.14 -8.55
CA GLU A 342 23.73 26.16 -9.25
C GLU A 342 25.24 26.04 -8.96
N ASP A 343 25.66 25.24 -7.97
CA ASP A 343 27.07 25.09 -7.58
C ASP A 343 27.78 23.95 -8.34
N PHE A 344 28.21 24.26 -9.56
CA PHE A 344 28.97 23.34 -10.43
C PHE A 344 30.35 22.92 -9.88
N THR A 345 30.79 23.45 -8.73
CA THR A 345 32.04 23.02 -8.08
C THR A 345 31.85 21.80 -7.19
N LYS A 346 30.60 21.45 -6.85
CA LYS A 346 30.25 20.36 -5.93
C LYS A 346 29.26 19.38 -6.58
N PRO A 347 29.71 18.56 -7.56
CA PRO A 347 28.83 17.71 -8.35
C PRO A 347 28.05 16.69 -7.51
N ARG A 348 28.64 16.14 -6.43
CA ARG A 348 27.92 15.24 -5.53
C ARG A 348 26.73 15.95 -4.85
N LEU A 349 26.94 17.13 -4.28
CA LEU A 349 25.86 17.95 -3.72
C LEU A 349 24.81 18.35 -4.77
N GLN A 350 25.22 18.57 -6.03
CA GLN A 350 24.26 18.81 -7.13
C GLN A 350 23.35 17.59 -7.35
N ALA A 351 23.90 16.38 -7.35
CA ALA A 351 23.14 15.14 -7.50
C ALA A 351 22.15 14.95 -6.35
N HIS A 352 22.62 15.04 -5.09
CA HIS A 352 21.74 14.96 -3.91
C HIS A 352 20.67 16.06 -3.90
N ALA A 353 20.99 17.29 -4.29
CA ALA A 353 20.01 18.37 -4.40
C ALA A 353 18.96 18.10 -5.50
N ALA A 354 19.32 17.45 -6.60
CA ALA A 354 18.37 17.03 -7.63
C ALA A 354 17.47 15.90 -7.13
N THR A 355 18.00 14.94 -6.37
CA THR A 355 17.24 13.86 -5.73
C THR A 355 16.27 14.39 -4.68
N ALA A 356 16.72 15.25 -3.77
CA ALA A 356 15.85 15.90 -2.78
C ALA A 356 14.81 16.81 -3.43
N LEU A 357 15.15 17.49 -4.54
CA LEU A 357 14.19 18.25 -5.32
C LEU A 357 13.11 17.35 -5.94
N ARG A 358 13.48 16.19 -6.50
CA ARG A 358 12.54 15.19 -7.01
C ARG A 358 11.56 14.75 -5.91
N GLN A 359 12.07 14.33 -4.75
CA GLN A 359 11.24 13.94 -3.59
C GLN A 359 10.30 15.08 -3.14
N PHE A 360 10.81 16.32 -3.12
CA PHE A 360 9.99 17.49 -2.84
C PHE A 360 8.83 17.64 -3.83
N ILE A 361 9.11 17.51 -5.12
CA ILE A 361 8.12 17.70 -6.18
C ILE A 361 7.08 16.59 -6.17
N ASP A 362 7.48 15.32 -6.07
CA ASP A 362 6.60 14.15 -6.15
C ASP A 362 5.44 14.23 -5.14
N MET A 363 5.69 14.87 -4.01
CA MET A 363 4.73 15.05 -2.91
C MET A 363 4.12 16.47 -2.84
N CYS A 364 4.40 17.34 -3.81
CA CYS A 364 3.98 18.75 -3.83
C CYS A 364 2.64 18.95 -4.56
N PRO A 365 1.67 19.68 -3.97
CA PRO A 365 0.46 20.09 -4.67
C PRO A 365 0.78 20.91 -5.95
N PRO A 366 0.18 20.59 -7.11
CA PRO A 366 0.49 21.27 -8.38
C PRO A 366 0.33 22.80 -8.33
N GLU A 367 -0.64 23.31 -7.57
CA GLU A 367 -0.89 24.74 -7.41
C GLU A 367 0.28 25.45 -6.72
N LEU A 368 0.94 24.78 -5.78
CA LEU A 368 2.07 25.31 -5.02
C LEU A 368 3.35 25.35 -5.86
N LEU A 369 3.53 24.37 -6.75
CA LEU A 369 4.71 24.26 -7.62
C LEU A 369 4.72 25.32 -8.73
N THR A 370 3.54 25.72 -9.21
CA THR A 370 3.35 26.59 -10.39
C THR A 370 4.27 27.84 -10.43
N PRO A 371 4.45 28.63 -9.35
CA PRO A 371 5.31 29.81 -9.35
C PRO A 371 6.81 29.51 -9.53
N TYR A 372 7.24 28.28 -9.26
CA TYR A 372 8.65 27.87 -9.26
C TYR A 372 9.07 27.17 -10.56
N LEU A 373 8.10 26.68 -11.35
CA LEU A 373 8.34 25.86 -12.56
C LEU A 373 9.35 26.48 -13.52
N ASP A 374 9.18 27.77 -13.86
CA ASP A 374 10.08 28.45 -14.78
C ASP A 374 11.53 28.38 -14.25
N LYS A 375 11.81 28.93 -13.06
CA LYS A 375 13.18 28.97 -12.53
C LYS A 375 13.80 27.57 -12.41
N MET A 376 13.03 26.62 -11.86
CA MET A 376 13.47 25.25 -11.61
C MET A 376 13.84 24.53 -12.91
N LEU A 377 12.99 24.56 -13.93
CA LEU A 377 13.28 23.91 -15.20
C LEU A 377 14.45 24.56 -15.93
N HIS A 378 14.63 25.88 -15.83
CA HIS A 378 15.81 26.52 -16.41
C HIS A 378 17.11 26.03 -15.73
N GLN A 379 17.11 25.81 -14.42
CA GLN A 379 18.26 25.25 -13.69
C GLN A 379 18.53 23.80 -14.10
N LEU A 380 17.50 22.94 -14.10
CA LEU A 380 17.61 21.54 -14.51
C LEU A 380 18.07 21.40 -15.97
N PHE A 381 17.56 22.22 -16.89
CA PHE A 381 18.00 22.22 -18.29
C PHE A 381 19.46 22.68 -18.43
N ALA A 382 19.91 23.61 -17.59
CA ALA A 382 21.31 24.01 -17.57
C ALA A 382 22.24 22.87 -17.14
N LEU A 383 21.83 22.03 -16.19
CA LEU A 383 22.57 20.83 -15.79
C LEU A 383 22.73 19.85 -16.96
N LEU A 384 21.65 19.60 -17.71
CA LEU A 384 21.70 18.72 -18.90
C LEU A 384 22.65 19.25 -19.99
N GLN A 385 22.63 20.57 -20.24
CA GLN A 385 23.43 21.18 -21.30
C GLN A 385 24.91 21.37 -20.91
N ARG A 386 25.19 21.62 -19.62
CA ARG A 386 26.54 21.87 -19.10
C ARG A 386 27.23 20.64 -18.55
N GLY A 387 26.54 19.50 -18.47
CA GLY A 387 27.11 18.19 -18.14
C GLY A 387 28.17 17.65 -19.13
N HIS A 388 28.73 18.50 -20.00
CA HIS A 388 29.86 18.17 -20.86
C HIS A 388 31.06 19.12 -20.63
N ALA A 389 30.94 20.11 -19.73
CA ALA A 389 31.83 21.27 -19.64
C ALA A 389 32.51 21.45 -18.27
N VAL A 390 32.56 20.42 -17.43
CA VAL A 390 33.39 20.47 -16.21
C VAL A 390 34.85 20.39 -16.65
N THR A 391 35.55 21.52 -16.51
CA THR A 391 37.00 21.57 -16.64
C THR A 391 37.57 20.89 -15.41
N ALA A 392 38.33 19.81 -15.60
CA ALA A 392 38.98 19.09 -14.50
C ALA A 392 39.66 20.09 -13.56
N GLY A 393 39.21 20.12 -12.30
CA GLY A 393 39.90 20.87 -11.25
C GLY A 393 41.31 20.30 -11.07
N ALA A 394 42.20 21.05 -10.41
CA ALA A 394 43.62 20.68 -10.23
C ALA A 394 43.88 19.32 -9.54
N ILE A 395 42.84 18.65 -9.03
CA ILE A 395 42.88 17.42 -8.22
C ILE A 395 42.15 16.25 -8.91
N GLN A 396 41.36 16.47 -9.98
CA GLN A 396 40.49 15.44 -10.56
C GLN A 396 41.11 14.77 -11.79
N THR A 397 40.94 13.45 -11.89
CA THR A 397 41.18 12.74 -13.15
C THR A 397 40.03 12.98 -14.16
N PRO A 398 40.27 12.95 -15.47
CA PRO A 398 39.21 13.07 -16.47
C PRO A 398 38.08 12.03 -16.34
N ALA A 399 38.38 10.85 -15.77
CA ALA A 399 37.41 9.78 -15.54
C ALA A 399 36.43 10.13 -14.42
N GLN A 400 36.93 10.56 -13.24
CA GLN A 400 36.09 10.98 -12.11
C GLN A 400 35.21 12.19 -12.45
N ALA A 401 35.76 13.17 -13.16
CA ALA A 401 34.97 14.32 -13.61
C ALA A 401 33.85 13.91 -14.57
N TYR A 402 34.08 12.93 -15.45
CA TYR A 402 33.08 12.41 -16.36
C TYR A 402 31.97 11.66 -15.61
N ILE A 403 32.34 10.79 -14.67
CA ILE A 403 31.41 10.02 -13.82
C ILE A 403 30.50 10.95 -13.01
N ALA A 404 31.09 11.87 -12.23
CA ALA A 404 30.34 12.81 -11.41
C ALA A 404 29.34 13.64 -12.25
N THR A 405 29.74 13.98 -13.48
CA THR A 405 28.86 14.70 -14.40
C THR A 405 27.72 13.84 -14.95
N ARG A 406 27.95 12.53 -15.15
CA ARG A 406 26.90 11.57 -15.56
C ARG A 406 25.87 11.40 -14.44
N VAL A 407 26.29 11.21 -13.19
CA VAL A 407 25.38 11.08 -12.03
C VAL A 407 24.50 12.33 -11.89
N VAL A 408 25.08 13.53 -11.99
CA VAL A 408 24.30 14.79 -11.96
C VAL A 408 23.30 14.84 -13.12
N GLN A 409 23.68 14.39 -14.31
CA GLN A 409 22.79 14.34 -15.46
C GLN A 409 21.62 13.37 -15.23
N GLU A 410 21.88 12.19 -14.69
CA GLU A 410 20.86 11.19 -14.35
C GLU A 410 19.86 11.75 -13.34
N GLN A 411 20.32 12.28 -12.21
CA GLN A 411 19.43 12.87 -11.19
C GLN A 411 18.66 14.09 -11.72
N ALA A 412 19.26 14.91 -12.58
CA ALA A 412 18.57 16.04 -13.20
C ALA A 412 17.45 15.59 -14.17
N ILE A 413 17.68 14.54 -14.97
CA ILE A 413 16.65 13.97 -15.86
C ILE A 413 15.49 13.41 -15.02
N THR A 414 15.81 12.67 -13.96
CA THR A 414 14.81 12.11 -13.04
C THR A 414 13.97 13.20 -12.37
N ALA A 415 14.60 14.28 -11.89
CA ALA A 415 13.87 15.43 -11.34
C ALA A 415 12.96 16.11 -12.39
N ILE A 416 13.40 16.21 -13.66
CA ILE A 416 12.55 16.73 -14.75
C ILE A 416 11.32 15.84 -14.97
N SER A 417 11.47 14.51 -14.89
CA SER A 417 10.35 13.57 -14.97
C SER A 417 9.28 13.88 -13.91
N SER A 418 9.70 14.08 -12.65
CA SER A 418 8.81 14.46 -11.55
C SER A 418 8.14 15.81 -11.77
N VAL A 419 8.88 16.83 -12.23
CA VAL A 419 8.28 18.13 -12.59
C VAL A 419 7.22 17.96 -13.66
N ALA A 420 7.47 17.13 -14.68
CA ALA A 420 6.52 16.91 -15.76
C ALA A 420 5.24 16.25 -15.25
N MET A 421 5.35 15.19 -14.45
CA MET A 421 4.19 14.47 -13.92
C MET A 421 3.32 15.35 -13.03
N VAL A 422 3.92 16.13 -12.12
CA VAL A 422 3.16 17.01 -11.20
C VAL A 422 2.59 18.24 -11.92
N ALA A 423 3.31 18.81 -12.90
CA ALA A 423 2.79 19.92 -13.69
C ALA A 423 1.70 19.50 -14.69
N GLY A 424 1.67 18.22 -15.08
CA GLY A 424 0.74 17.65 -16.04
C GLY A 424 0.67 18.46 -17.34
N ALA A 425 -0.54 18.80 -17.77
CA ALA A 425 -0.78 19.54 -19.01
C ALA A 425 -0.05 20.90 -19.07
N SER A 426 0.23 21.53 -17.93
CA SER A 426 0.97 22.81 -17.86
C SER A 426 2.42 22.68 -18.36
N PHE A 427 2.97 21.45 -18.36
CA PHE A 427 4.31 21.18 -18.87
C PHE A 427 4.44 21.40 -20.39
N THR A 428 3.32 21.46 -21.12
CA THR A 428 3.29 21.70 -22.59
C THR A 428 4.11 22.93 -23.01
N LYS A 429 4.19 23.98 -22.17
CA LYS A 429 4.99 25.18 -22.42
C LYS A 429 6.50 24.88 -22.60
N TYR A 430 7.00 23.88 -21.88
CA TYR A 430 8.44 23.54 -21.81
C TYR A 430 8.83 22.41 -22.75
N TYR A 431 7.86 21.60 -23.20
CA TYR A 431 8.05 20.46 -24.09
C TYR A 431 8.98 20.74 -25.30
N PRO A 432 8.81 21.83 -26.07
CA PRO A 432 9.68 22.09 -27.24
C PRO A 432 11.15 22.34 -26.90
N ALA A 433 11.45 22.77 -25.67
CA ALA A 433 12.82 23.07 -25.24
C ALA A 433 13.57 21.82 -24.77
N ILE A 434 12.87 20.85 -24.16
CA ILE A 434 13.48 19.71 -23.49
C ILE A 434 13.51 18.43 -24.34
N MET A 435 12.54 18.23 -25.23
CA MET A 435 12.47 17.00 -26.02
C MET A 435 13.68 16.79 -26.95
N PRO A 436 14.18 17.80 -27.70
CA PRO A 436 15.33 17.58 -28.57
C PRO A 436 16.63 17.21 -27.81
N PRO A 437 16.99 17.87 -26.68
CA PRO A 437 18.11 17.43 -25.84
C PRO A 437 17.99 15.98 -25.36
N LEU A 438 16.84 15.56 -24.85
CA LEU A 438 16.63 14.19 -24.36
C LEU A 438 16.76 13.15 -25.48
N GLN A 439 16.18 13.42 -26.67
CA GLN A 439 16.34 12.55 -27.83
C GLN A 439 17.80 12.41 -28.27
N GLN A 440 18.58 13.49 -28.21
CA GLN A 440 20.02 13.45 -28.52
C GLN A 440 20.80 12.60 -27.51
N ILE A 441 20.48 12.70 -26.22
CA ILE A 441 21.08 11.88 -25.17
C ILE A 441 20.76 10.40 -25.41
N LEU A 442 19.49 10.06 -25.65
CA LEU A 442 19.07 8.68 -25.91
C LEU A 442 19.77 8.09 -27.14
N MET A 443 19.84 8.85 -28.24
CA MET A 443 20.52 8.43 -29.46
C MET A 443 22.02 8.21 -29.24
N LYS A 444 22.67 9.06 -28.44
CA LYS A 444 24.09 8.90 -28.07
C LYS A 444 24.30 7.62 -27.25
N CYS A 445 23.43 7.36 -26.27
CA CYS A 445 23.49 6.13 -25.47
C CYS A 445 23.33 4.88 -26.34
N LEU A 446 22.36 4.86 -27.27
CA LEU A 446 22.20 3.76 -28.24
C LEU A 446 23.46 3.56 -29.11
N GLN A 447 24.06 4.63 -29.61
CA GLN A 447 25.29 4.56 -30.41
C GLN A 447 26.47 3.97 -29.60
N GLU A 448 26.61 4.38 -28.35
CA GLU A 448 27.62 3.84 -27.43
C GLU A 448 27.39 2.34 -27.18
N SER A 449 26.15 1.90 -26.91
CA SER A 449 25.80 0.49 -26.71
C SER A 449 26.04 -0.40 -27.93
N VAL A 450 25.82 0.13 -29.15
CA VAL A 450 26.09 -0.58 -30.42
C VAL A 450 27.60 -0.69 -30.69
N GLN A 451 28.38 0.34 -30.35
CA GLN A 451 29.85 0.33 -30.50
C GLN A 451 30.51 -0.67 -29.55
N VAL A 452 30.03 -0.80 -28.32
CA VAL A 452 30.52 -1.81 -27.37
C VAL A 452 30.30 -3.23 -27.89
N ALA A 453 29.13 -3.50 -28.50
CA ALA A 453 28.79 -4.79 -29.11
C ALA A 453 29.66 -5.18 -30.32
N SER A 454 30.38 -4.22 -30.91
CA SER A 454 31.25 -4.43 -32.07
C SER A 454 32.76 -4.44 -31.73
N SER A 455 33.12 -4.38 -30.44
CA SER A 455 34.49 -4.38 -29.94
C SER A 455 34.97 -5.77 -29.47
N SER A 456 36.29 -6.02 -29.45
CA SER A 456 36.89 -7.34 -29.11
C SER A 456 36.80 -7.63 -27.60
N PRO A 457 36.57 -8.90 -27.16
CA PRO A 457 36.35 -9.27 -25.76
C PRO A 457 37.49 -8.91 -24.78
N VAL A 458 38.72 -8.73 -25.28
CA VAL A 458 39.87 -8.28 -24.44
C VAL A 458 39.74 -6.81 -24.02
N VAL A 459 38.98 -5.99 -24.77
CA VAL A 459 38.75 -4.56 -24.46
C VAL A 459 37.57 -4.38 -23.50
N GLN A 460 36.62 -5.33 -23.44
CA GLN A 460 35.45 -5.29 -22.56
C GLN A 460 35.82 -5.39 -21.06
N LYS A 461 36.80 -6.23 -20.69
CA LYS A 461 37.27 -6.35 -19.28
C LYS A 461 37.99 -5.11 -18.73
N SER A 462 38.48 -4.21 -19.58
CA SER A 462 39.09 -2.93 -19.14
C SER A 462 38.10 -1.76 -19.14
N GLN A 463 36.85 -1.97 -19.57
CA GLN A 463 35.80 -0.96 -19.61
C GLN A 463 34.69 -1.20 -18.58
N SER A 464 34.79 -2.23 -17.73
CA SER A 464 33.84 -2.51 -16.64
C SER A 464 33.84 -1.45 -15.52
N ALA A 465 34.76 -0.48 -15.57
CA ALA A 465 34.84 0.67 -14.65
C ALA A 465 34.37 1.99 -15.32
N ALA A 466 33.71 1.93 -16.48
CA ALA A 466 33.10 3.11 -17.11
C ALA A 466 31.61 3.18 -16.75
N PRO A 467 31.07 4.36 -16.37
CA PRO A 467 29.67 4.50 -15.99
C PRO A 467 28.80 4.08 -17.18
N SER A 468 27.91 3.12 -16.96
CA SER A 468 27.26 2.42 -18.05
C SER A 468 26.32 3.36 -18.81
N SER A 469 26.50 3.50 -20.14
CA SER A 469 25.55 4.22 -21.00
C SER A 469 24.13 3.64 -20.93
N PHE A 470 23.97 2.46 -20.31
CA PHE A 470 22.71 1.78 -20.10
C PHE A 470 21.83 2.48 -19.06
N THR A 471 22.38 2.85 -17.88
CA THR A 471 21.62 3.54 -16.81
C THR A 471 21.03 4.86 -17.29
N LEU A 472 21.89 5.76 -17.81
CA LEU A 472 21.42 7.02 -18.38
C LEU A 472 20.45 6.82 -19.55
N GLY A 473 20.68 5.82 -20.40
CA GLY A 473 19.78 5.48 -21.50
C GLY A 473 18.38 5.12 -21.00
N GLY A 474 18.29 4.28 -19.96
CA GLY A 474 17.05 3.91 -19.28
C GLY A 474 16.33 5.10 -18.65
N ILE A 475 17.04 5.90 -17.84
CA ILE A 475 16.50 7.10 -17.18
C ILE A 475 15.99 8.13 -18.20
N THR A 476 16.75 8.33 -19.29
CA THR A 476 16.35 9.24 -20.38
C THR A 476 15.08 8.75 -21.07
N LEU A 477 14.98 7.44 -21.29
CA LEU A 477 13.82 6.82 -21.92
C LEU A 477 12.57 6.92 -21.03
N GLU A 478 12.73 6.67 -19.74
CA GLU A 478 11.69 6.91 -18.74
C GLU A 478 11.19 8.36 -18.79
N CYS A 479 12.10 9.34 -18.72
CA CYS A 479 11.77 10.75 -18.76
C CYS A 479 10.99 11.14 -20.02
N LEU A 480 11.44 10.69 -21.20
CA LEU A 480 10.75 10.94 -22.47
C LEU A 480 9.31 10.42 -22.45
N SER A 481 9.11 9.20 -21.92
CA SER A 481 7.80 8.56 -21.86
C SER A 481 6.86 9.23 -20.82
N LEU A 482 7.38 9.64 -19.66
CA LEU A 482 6.63 10.36 -18.62
C LEU A 482 6.25 11.78 -19.06
N ILE A 483 7.16 12.51 -19.72
CA ILE A 483 6.83 13.79 -20.36
C ILE A 483 5.69 13.60 -21.35
N GLY A 484 5.74 12.54 -22.17
CA GLY A 484 4.67 12.18 -23.10
C GLY A 484 3.31 12.02 -22.42
N GLN A 485 3.26 11.26 -21.31
CA GLN A 485 2.04 11.10 -20.50
C GLN A 485 1.55 12.43 -19.91
N ALA A 486 2.46 13.25 -19.36
CA ALA A 486 2.12 14.52 -18.74
C ALA A 486 1.48 15.53 -19.71
N VAL A 487 2.04 15.67 -20.92
CA VAL A 487 1.50 16.60 -21.94
C VAL A 487 0.31 16.02 -22.72
N GLY A 488 0.16 14.69 -22.68
CA GLY A 488 -0.91 13.95 -23.33
C GLY A 488 -0.74 13.75 -24.84
N LYS A 489 -1.64 12.91 -25.38
CA LYS A 489 -1.63 12.44 -26.78
C LYS A 489 -1.46 13.55 -27.81
N GLU A 490 -2.20 14.64 -27.66
CA GLU A 490 -2.28 15.73 -28.65
C GLU A 490 -0.93 16.40 -28.93
N VAL A 491 -0.05 16.44 -27.92
CA VAL A 491 1.29 17.02 -28.02
C VAL A 491 2.30 15.94 -28.40
N PHE A 492 2.33 14.82 -27.68
CA PHE A 492 3.33 13.77 -27.84
C PHE A 492 3.27 13.04 -29.19
N SER A 493 2.09 12.89 -29.80
CA SER A 493 1.92 12.14 -31.06
C SER A 493 2.76 12.67 -32.23
N ARG A 494 3.25 13.91 -32.17
CA ARG A 494 4.10 14.50 -33.22
C ARG A 494 5.50 13.92 -33.23
N ASP A 495 6.08 13.67 -32.05
CA ASP A 495 7.44 13.17 -31.89
C ASP A 495 7.50 11.66 -31.58
N ALA A 496 6.36 11.09 -31.14
CA ALA A 496 6.25 9.67 -30.81
C ALA A 496 6.81 8.73 -31.90
N PRO A 497 6.54 8.90 -33.21
CA PRO A 497 7.09 8.00 -34.22
C PRO A 497 8.62 7.94 -34.26
N ALA A 498 9.30 9.06 -33.97
CA ALA A 498 10.75 9.11 -33.94
C ALA A 498 11.30 8.40 -32.69
N ILE A 499 10.66 8.60 -31.54
CA ILE A 499 11.05 7.98 -30.26
C ILE A 499 10.82 6.47 -30.30
N LEU A 500 9.64 6.03 -30.75
CA LEU A 500 9.29 4.61 -30.86
C LEU A 500 10.19 3.87 -31.86
N LYS A 501 10.70 4.57 -32.88
CA LYS A 501 11.71 4.00 -33.78
C LYS A 501 13.04 3.74 -33.05
N VAL A 502 13.50 4.68 -32.23
CA VAL A 502 14.72 4.48 -31.40
C VAL A 502 14.51 3.33 -30.42
N MET A 503 13.36 3.25 -29.77
CA MET A 503 13.00 2.14 -28.88
C MET A 503 13.00 0.79 -29.61
N ALA A 504 12.49 0.74 -30.84
CA ALA A 504 12.53 -0.46 -31.66
C ALA A 504 13.96 -0.88 -32.03
N GLU A 505 14.85 0.08 -32.31
CA GLU A 505 16.28 -0.17 -32.55
C GLU A 505 16.98 -0.66 -31.28
N MET A 506 16.62 -0.11 -30.11
CA MET A 506 17.10 -0.59 -28.80
C MET A 506 16.65 -2.03 -28.53
N GLN A 507 15.37 -2.36 -28.77
CA GLN A 507 14.82 -3.72 -28.64
C GLN A 507 15.47 -4.73 -29.61
N ALA A 508 16.01 -4.25 -30.74
CA ALA A 508 16.72 -5.09 -31.70
C ALA A 508 18.22 -5.25 -31.39
N THR A 509 18.74 -4.58 -30.36
CA THR A 509 20.18 -4.55 -30.02
C THR A 509 20.49 -5.57 -28.92
N PRO A 510 21.27 -6.63 -29.18
CA PRO A 510 21.50 -7.71 -28.20
C PRO A 510 22.16 -7.26 -26.89
N SER A 511 23.06 -6.28 -26.93
CA SER A 511 23.71 -5.74 -25.72
C SER A 511 22.77 -4.96 -24.81
N ILE A 512 21.64 -4.48 -25.34
CA ILE A 512 20.58 -3.80 -24.57
C ILE A 512 19.61 -4.85 -24.04
N VAL A 513 19.13 -5.76 -24.89
CA VAL A 513 18.15 -6.78 -24.51
C VAL A 513 18.74 -7.79 -23.52
N GLY A 514 20.04 -8.07 -23.60
CA GLY A 514 20.75 -8.93 -22.66
C GLY A 514 21.17 -8.25 -21.35
N ASN A 515 20.85 -6.96 -21.15
CA ASN A 515 21.10 -6.26 -19.89
C ASN A 515 19.76 -5.99 -19.18
N GLU A 516 19.61 -6.55 -17.98
CA GLU A 516 18.32 -6.56 -17.29
C GLU A 516 17.82 -5.16 -16.93
N LEU A 517 18.70 -4.30 -16.42
CA LEU A 517 18.39 -2.93 -16.02
C LEU A 517 17.73 -2.13 -17.15
N ILE A 518 18.40 -2.02 -18.31
CA ILE A 518 17.88 -1.22 -19.42
C ILE A 518 16.66 -1.87 -20.10
N ARG A 519 16.60 -3.20 -20.13
CA ARG A 519 15.44 -3.94 -20.66
C ARG A 519 14.18 -3.58 -19.88
N THR A 520 14.24 -3.49 -18.56
CA THR A 520 13.11 -3.09 -17.71
C THR A 520 12.65 -1.66 -18.03
N TYR A 521 13.58 -0.69 -18.12
CA TYR A 521 13.24 0.68 -18.55
C TYR A 521 12.58 0.72 -19.92
N LEU A 522 13.06 -0.09 -20.88
CA LEU A 522 12.52 -0.14 -22.23
C LEU A 522 11.08 -0.68 -22.25
N LEU A 523 10.81 -1.76 -21.51
CA LEU A 523 9.49 -2.34 -21.39
C LEU A 523 8.50 -1.37 -20.71
N GLN A 524 8.90 -0.71 -19.62
CA GLN A 524 8.08 0.29 -18.94
C GLN A 524 7.77 1.50 -19.85
N ALA A 525 8.76 1.96 -20.62
CA ALA A 525 8.56 3.04 -21.58
C ALA A 525 7.59 2.66 -22.71
N TRP A 526 7.61 1.41 -23.18
CA TRP A 526 6.62 0.91 -24.15
C TRP A 526 5.19 1.01 -23.60
N ALA A 527 4.97 0.60 -22.35
CA ALA A 527 3.65 0.73 -21.72
C ALA A 527 3.23 2.19 -21.54
N ARG A 528 4.12 3.07 -21.07
CA ARG A 528 3.80 4.50 -20.91
C ARG A 528 3.42 5.16 -22.25
N CYS A 529 4.12 4.79 -23.32
CA CYS A 529 3.78 5.22 -24.68
C CYS A 529 2.43 4.63 -25.14
N CYS A 530 2.14 3.38 -24.79
CA CYS A 530 0.84 2.74 -25.05
C CYS A 530 -0.30 3.51 -24.36
N THR A 531 -0.18 3.78 -23.06
CA THR A 531 -1.15 4.58 -22.30
C THR A 531 -1.37 5.96 -22.91
N CYS A 532 -0.30 6.65 -23.32
CA CYS A 532 -0.40 7.98 -23.90
C CYS A 532 -1.07 7.98 -25.29
N LEU A 533 -0.76 7.02 -26.15
CA LEU A 533 -1.21 7.00 -27.55
C LEU A 533 -2.57 6.29 -27.74
N GLY A 534 -2.93 5.40 -26.81
CA GLY A 534 -4.11 4.54 -26.88
C GLY A 534 -4.11 3.73 -28.18
N HIS A 535 -5.23 3.75 -28.91
CA HIS A 535 -5.39 3.02 -30.18
C HIS A 535 -4.30 3.26 -31.23
N ASP A 536 -3.64 4.42 -31.24
CA ASP A 536 -2.58 4.73 -32.21
C ASP A 536 -1.30 3.91 -31.97
N PHE A 537 -1.18 3.27 -30.80
CA PHE A 537 -0.10 2.37 -30.47
C PHE A 537 -0.25 0.97 -31.07
N ALA A 538 -1.45 0.58 -31.52
CA ALA A 538 -1.74 -0.76 -32.03
C ALA A 538 -0.75 -1.29 -33.10
N PRO A 539 -0.22 -0.47 -34.04
CA PRO A 539 0.77 -0.93 -35.03
C PRO A 539 2.09 -1.44 -34.44
N TYR A 540 2.41 -1.08 -33.19
CA TYR A 540 3.65 -1.46 -32.51
C TYR A 540 3.52 -2.75 -31.68
N LEU A 541 2.30 -3.24 -31.44
CA LEU A 541 2.06 -4.48 -30.68
C LEU A 541 2.85 -5.70 -31.21
N PRO A 542 2.97 -5.94 -32.53
CA PRO A 542 3.73 -7.10 -33.03
C PRO A 542 5.21 -7.08 -32.65
N LEU A 543 5.77 -5.92 -32.34
CA LEU A 543 7.16 -5.77 -31.90
C LEU A 543 7.32 -6.05 -30.40
N VAL A 544 6.36 -5.59 -29.58
CA VAL A 544 6.49 -5.58 -28.11
C VAL A 544 5.94 -6.87 -27.48
N MET A 545 4.85 -7.40 -28.03
CA MET A 545 4.16 -8.56 -27.46
C MET A 545 5.04 -9.81 -27.32
N PRO A 546 5.91 -10.19 -28.28
CA PRO A 546 6.74 -11.38 -28.13
C PRO A 546 7.62 -11.37 -26.87
N THR A 547 8.32 -10.27 -26.60
CA THR A 547 9.20 -10.14 -25.42
C THR A 547 8.41 -10.14 -24.12
N LEU A 548 7.27 -9.44 -24.07
CA LEU A 548 6.43 -9.42 -22.87
C LEU A 548 5.85 -10.80 -22.54
N LEU A 549 5.40 -11.53 -23.57
CA LEU A 549 4.85 -12.86 -23.39
C LEU A 549 5.93 -13.86 -22.97
N GLU A 550 7.14 -13.76 -23.52
CA GLU A 550 8.28 -14.57 -23.12
C GLU A 550 8.66 -14.34 -21.65
N ALA A 551 8.77 -13.08 -21.22
CA ALA A 551 9.05 -12.74 -19.82
C ALA A 551 7.94 -13.22 -18.86
N ALA A 552 6.67 -13.06 -19.24
CA ALA A 552 5.54 -13.46 -18.39
C ALA A 552 5.41 -14.98 -18.18
N ILE A 553 5.95 -15.81 -19.09
CA ILE A 553 5.91 -17.27 -18.97
C ILE A 553 7.18 -17.88 -18.39
N GLN A 554 8.18 -17.07 -18.03
CA GLN A 554 9.40 -17.59 -17.41
C GLN A 554 9.08 -18.34 -16.11
N GLN A 555 9.83 -19.43 -15.90
CA GLN A 555 9.75 -20.21 -14.68
C GLN A 555 10.75 -19.65 -13.67
N ALA A 556 10.24 -18.90 -12.70
CA ALA A 556 11.03 -18.32 -11.62
C ALA A 556 11.13 -19.26 -10.41
N GLU A 557 10.15 -20.16 -10.24
CA GLU A 557 10.02 -21.05 -9.11
C GLU A 557 10.32 -22.53 -9.45
N PHE A 558 11.17 -23.19 -8.66
CA PHE A 558 11.52 -24.61 -8.77
C PHE A 558 11.29 -25.34 -7.45
N GLU A 559 10.62 -26.50 -7.48
CA GLU A 559 10.49 -27.36 -6.29
C GLU A 559 11.83 -28.08 -6.01
N VAL A 560 12.34 -27.95 -4.79
CA VAL A 560 13.63 -28.51 -4.36
C VAL A 560 13.42 -29.45 -3.16
N ASP A 561 14.18 -30.54 -3.10
CA ASP A 561 14.20 -31.43 -1.94
C ASP A 561 15.10 -30.84 -0.84
N PRO A 562 14.57 -30.53 0.36
CA PRO A 562 15.35 -29.98 1.47
C PRO A 562 16.57 -30.82 1.84
N SER A 563 16.54 -32.12 1.57
CA SER A 563 17.64 -33.05 1.87
C SER A 563 18.83 -32.98 0.90
N THR A 564 18.66 -32.27 -0.22
CA THR A 564 19.73 -32.06 -1.23
C THR A 564 20.49 -30.75 -1.04
N LEU A 565 20.01 -29.87 -0.16
CA LEU A 565 20.65 -28.61 0.21
C LEU A 565 21.60 -28.85 1.39
N SER A 566 22.74 -29.49 1.14
CA SER A 566 23.85 -29.49 2.10
C SER A 566 24.42 -28.08 2.20
N ARG A 567 24.26 -27.42 3.37
CA ARG A 567 24.97 -26.18 3.77
C ARG A 567 26.47 -26.44 4.06
N ASP A 568 27.09 -27.35 3.30
CA ASP A 568 28.51 -27.68 3.42
C ASP A 568 29.21 -27.14 2.15
N ASP A 569 29.42 -25.81 2.09
CA ASP A 569 30.41 -25.17 1.19
C ASP A 569 31.83 -25.44 1.73
N ASP A 570 32.22 -26.71 1.76
CA ASP A 570 33.55 -27.15 2.22
C ASP A 570 34.28 -27.99 1.15
N ASP A 571 33.82 -27.99 -0.10
CA ASP A 571 34.59 -28.54 -1.23
C ASP A 571 35.22 -27.39 -2.05
N ASP A 572 36.37 -26.93 -1.55
CA ASP A 572 37.46 -26.39 -2.37
C ASP A 572 37.85 -27.44 -3.43
N ASP A 573 37.18 -27.47 -4.58
CA ASP A 573 37.71 -28.12 -5.77
C ASP A 573 37.33 -27.31 -7.03
N ASP A 574 38.38 -26.74 -7.63
CA ASP A 574 38.46 -26.06 -8.92
C ASP A 574 37.43 -26.56 -9.96
N ASP A 575 36.45 -25.71 -10.33
CA ASP A 575 35.92 -25.73 -11.70
C ASP A 575 35.80 -24.30 -12.27
N ASP A 576 36.59 -24.09 -13.33
CA ASP A 576 36.78 -22.87 -14.12
C ASP A 576 35.55 -22.61 -15.03
N SER A 577 34.37 -22.47 -14.43
CA SER A 577 33.18 -21.92 -15.09
C SER A 577 32.81 -20.60 -14.40
N GLY A 578 33.21 -19.50 -15.01
CA GLY A 578 33.02 -18.14 -14.48
C GLY A 578 31.57 -17.68 -14.47
N ASP A 579 30.79 -18.19 -13.53
CA ASP A 579 29.45 -17.69 -13.16
C ASP A 579 29.17 -17.94 -11.67
N SER A 580 30.05 -17.45 -10.79
CA SER A 580 29.91 -17.55 -9.33
C SER A 580 29.04 -16.42 -8.73
N THR A 581 28.22 -15.76 -9.54
CA THR A 581 27.28 -14.71 -9.12
C THR A 581 25.84 -15.22 -8.89
N ASP A 582 25.55 -16.49 -9.20
CA ASP A 582 24.18 -17.03 -9.24
C ASP A 582 23.62 -17.50 -7.88
N ASN A 583 24.39 -17.51 -6.79
CA ASN A 583 23.92 -18.02 -5.49
C ASN A 583 23.18 -16.97 -4.63
N GLU A 584 23.41 -15.67 -4.84
CA GLU A 584 22.74 -14.59 -4.07
C GLU A 584 21.30 -14.34 -4.54
N ASP A 585 21.01 -14.62 -5.82
CA ASP A 585 19.69 -14.42 -6.46
C ASP A 585 18.65 -15.50 -6.11
N ILE A 586 19.05 -16.53 -5.34
CA ILE A 586 18.21 -17.69 -5.05
C ILE A 586 17.71 -17.66 -3.60
N GLN A 587 16.41 -17.42 -3.44
CA GLN A 587 15.72 -17.53 -2.15
C GLN A 587 15.00 -18.87 -2.02
N LEU A 588 15.03 -19.45 -0.82
CA LEU A 588 14.27 -20.65 -0.50
C LEU A 588 13.01 -20.27 0.28
N ALA A 589 11.84 -20.56 -0.28
CA ALA A 589 10.55 -20.32 0.36
C ALA A 589 9.80 -21.63 0.60
N GLN A 590 9.15 -21.76 1.77
CA GLN A 590 8.33 -22.91 2.07
C GLN A 590 6.85 -22.59 1.82
N VAL A 591 6.23 -23.26 0.85
CA VAL A 591 4.83 -23.04 0.45
C VAL A 591 4.11 -24.38 0.44
N ASN A 592 3.04 -24.53 1.25
CA ASN A 592 2.18 -25.72 1.29
C ASN A 592 2.96 -27.05 1.38
N ASP A 593 3.82 -27.18 2.39
CA ASP A 593 4.69 -28.34 2.66
C ASP A 593 5.81 -28.59 1.61
N LYS A 594 6.03 -27.68 0.66
CA LYS A 594 7.08 -27.78 -0.36
C LYS A 594 8.13 -26.68 -0.18
N CYS A 595 9.39 -27.04 -0.39
CA CYS A 595 10.49 -26.07 -0.47
C CYS A 595 10.65 -25.64 -1.93
N LEU A 596 10.54 -24.35 -2.19
CA LEU A 596 10.69 -23.74 -3.51
C LEU A 596 11.98 -22.93 -3.53
N SER A 597 12.81 -23.13 -4.55
CA SER A 597 13.89 -22.23 -4.94
C SER A 597 13.33 -21.19 -5.90
N ILE A 598 13.47 -19.92 -5.54
CA ILE A 598 12.96 -18.76 -6.24
C ILE A 598 14.15 -17.97 -6.76
N ARG A 599 14.18 -17.71 -8.07
CA ARG A 599 15.13 -16.78 -8.68
C ARG A 599 14.51 -15.39 -8.71
N THR A 600 14.97 -14.51 -7.82
CA THR A 600 14.34 -13.19 -7.57
C THR A 600 14.37 -12.30 -8.83
N SER A 601 15.50 -12.22 -9.53
CA SER A 601 15.67 -11.45 -10.77
C SER A 601 14.66 -11.85 -11.87
N ILE A 602 14.48 -13.15 -12.10
CA ILE A 602 13.49 -13.69 -13.06
C ILE A 602 12.06 -13.37 -12.59
N LEU A 603 11.80 -13.46 -11.29
CA LEU A 603 10.48 -13.21 -10.72
C LEU A 603 10.07 -11.73 -10.88
N GLU A 604 10.99 -10.80 -10.65
CA GLU A 604 10.78 -9.35 -10.82
C GLU A 604 10.52 -8.98 -12.29
N GLU A 605 11.27 -9.57 -13.22
CA GLU A 605 11.02 -9.37 -14.65
C GLU A 605 9.63 -9.87 -15.05
N LYS A 606 9.26 -11.07 -14.58
CA LYS A 606 7.94 -11.66 -14.81
C LYS A 606 6.83 -10.80 -14.23
N ALA A 607 7.00 -10.27 -13.02
CA ALA A 607 6.07 -9.34 -12.38
C ALA A 607 5.87 -8.08 -13.21
N THR A 608 6.98 -7.46 -13.65
CA THR A 608 6.95 -6.29 -14.54
C THR A 608 6.20 -6.62 -15.84
N ALA A 609 6.52 -7.72 -16.51
CA ALA A 609 5.86 -8.11 -17.75
C ALA A 609 4.35 -8.31 -17.59
N CYS A 610 3.91 -8.94 -16.48
CA CYS A 610 2.50 -9.11 -16.16
C CYS A 610 1.80 -7.77 -15.94
N GLN A 611 2.42 -6.85 -15.20
CA GLN A 611 1.88 -5.52 -14.96
C GLN A 611 1.70 -4.73 -16.27
N LEU A 612 2.69 -4.79 -17.17
CA LEU A 612 2.64 -4.11 -18.46
C LEU A 612 1.58 -4.71 -19.39
N LEU A 613 1.46 -6.04 -19.44
CA LEU A 613 0.41 -6.72 -20.19
C LEU A 613 -0.98 -6.32 -19.67
N ALA A 614 -1.19 -6.28 -18.36
CA ALA A 614 -2.44 -5.84 -17.75
C ALA A 614 -2.78 -4.38 -18.13
N GLY A 615 -1.80 -3.47 -18.06
CA GLY A 615 -1.96 -2.07 -18.49
C GLY A 615 -2.30 -1.93 -19.98
N MET A 616 -1.62 -2.67 -20.86
CA MET A 616 -1.88 -2.64 -22.29
C MET A 616 -3.30 -3.09 -22.65
N VAL A 617 -3.83 -4.13 -21.99
CA VAL A 617 -5.23 -4.56 -22.20
C VAL A 617 -6.20 -3.43 -21.81
N LEU A 618 -5.95 -2.77 -20.68
CA LEU A 618 -6.79 -1.69 -20.17
C LEU A 618 -6.81 -0.48 -21.12
N ASP A 619 -5.65 -0.08 -21.63
CA ASP A 619 -5.47 1.12 -22.45
C ASP A 619 -5.95 0.95 -23.89
N LEU A 620 -5.68 -0.22 -24.49
CA LEU A 620 -5.97 -0.48 -25.91
C LEU A 620 -7.37 -1.00 -26.18
N LYS A 621 -8.04 -1.56 -25.16
CA LYS A 621 -9.42 -2.08 -25.28
C LYS A 621 -9.54 -3.02 -26.49
N ASP A 622 -10.44 -2.74 -27.43
CA ASP A 622 -10.68 -3.58 -28.60
C ASP A 622 -9.48 -3.67 -29.56
N ALA A 623 -8.54 -2.72 -29.55
CA ALA A 623 -7.31 -2.84 -30.32
C ALA A 623 -6.39 -3.96 -29.82
N PHE A 624 -6.53 -4.38 -28.56
CA PHE A 624 -5.78 -5.50 -27.98
C PHE A 624 -6.36 -6.88 -28.34
N PHE A 625 -7.56 -6.93 -28.92
CA PHE A 625 -8.29 -8.17 -29.19
C PHE A 625 -7.48 -9.29 -29.87
N PRO A 626 -6.56 -9.02 -30.83
CA PRO A 626 -5.73 -10.07 -31.44
C PRO A 626 -4.85 -10.86 -30.45
N TYR A 627 -4.56 -10.31 -29.27
CA TYR A 627 -3.72 -10.92 -28.24
C TYR A 627 -4.52 -11.35 -26.99
N ALA A 628 -5.81 -11.03 -26.92
CA ALA A 628 -6.63 -11.25 -25.74
C ALA A 628 -6.68 -12.73 -25.32
N GLU A 629 -6.83 -13.66 -26.27
CA GLU A 629 -6.83 -15.11 -25.98
C GLU A 629 -5.49 -15.57 -25.42
N GLN A 630 -4.38 -15.16 -26.04
CA GLN A 630 -3.04 -15.56 -25.62
C GLN A 630 -2.71 -15.05 -24.22
N VAL A 631 -3.01 -13.78 -23.93
CA VAL A 631 -2.79 -13.19 -22.59
C VAL A 631 -3.71 -13.83 -21.55
N THR A 632 -4.96 -14.15 -21.91
CA THR A 632 -5.88 -14.88 -21.02
C THR A 632 -5.29 -16.24 -20.63
N GLN A 633 -4.69 -16.97 -21.58
CA GLN A 633 -4.03 -18.25 -21.31
C GLN A 633 -2.81 -18.13 -20.40
N VAL A 634 -2.01 -17.07 -20.56
CA VAL A 634 -0.85 -16.79 -19.69
C VAL A 634 -1.29 -16.43 -18.28
N PHE A 635 -2.28 -15.55 -18.13
CA PHE A 635 -2.73 -15.07 -16.82
C PHE A 635 -3.57 -16.08 -16.05
N ALA A 636 -4.34 -16.94 -16.73
CA ALA A 636 -5.22 -17.90 -16.07
C ALA A 636 -4.55 -18.71 -14.94
N PRO A 637 -3.40 -19.39 -15.11
CA PRO A 637 -2.70 -20.10 -14.03
C PRO A 637 -2.12 -19.15 -12.96
N LEU A 638 -1.64 -17.98 -13.37
CA LEU A 638 -1.00 -16.99 -12.49
C LEU A 638 -1.94 -16.38 -11.45
N LEU A 639 -3.27 -16.50 -11.61
CA LEU A 639 -4.24 -16.11 -10.58
C LEU A 639 -4.07 -16.90 -9.26
N THR A 640 -3.52 -18.11 -9.31
CA THR A 640 -3.45 -19.02 -8.15
C THR A 640 -2.08 -19.65 -7.93
N GLU A 641 -1.29 -19.84 -9.00
CA GLU A 641 -0.08 -20.66 -8.94
C GLU A 641 1.19 -19.86 -8.63
N SER A 642 1.18 -18.53 -8.79
CA SER A 642 2.36 -17.71 -8.51
C SER A 642 2.50 -17.43 -7.01
N VAL A 643 3.73 -17.53 -6.50
CA VAL A 643 4.06 -17.17 -5.12
C VAL A 643 4.12 -15.65 -4.91
N HIS A 644 4.34 -14.88 -5.98
CA HIS A 644 4.44 -13.42 -5.92
C HIS A 644 3.06 -12.76 -5.97
N SER A 645 2.75 -11.91 -4.98
CA SER A 645 1.48 -11.21 -4.86
C SER A 645 1.20 -10.28 -6.05
N ASP A 646 2.19 -9.49 -6.50
CA ASP A 646 1.99 -8.58 -7.66
C ASP A 646 1.68 -9.28 -8.98
N ILE A 647 2.23 -10.49 -9.21
CA ILE A 647 1.90 -11.30 -10.39
C ILE A 647 0.43 -11.72 -10.32
N ARG A 648 0.00 -12.27 -9.17
CA ARG A 648 -1.40 -12.63 -8.92
C ARG A 648 -2.29 -11.41 -9.10
N ALA A 649 -1.97 -10.29 -8.48
CA ALA A 649 -2.73 -9.05 -8.53
C ALA A 649 -2.86 -8.50 -9.96
N SER A 650 -1.78 -8.52 -10.76
CA SER A 650 -1.80 -8.11 -12.17
C SER A 650 -2.70 -9.01 -13.00
N ALA A 651 -2.62 -10.33 -12.80
CA ALA A 651 -3.44 -11.30 -13.50
C ALA A 651 -4.93 -11.17 -13.12
N ILE A 652 -5.25 -10.97 -11.83
CA ILE A 652 -6.61 -10.73 -11.32
C ILE A 652 -7.19 -9.44 -11.94
N ARG A 653 -6.48 -8.31 -11.83
CA ARG A 653 -6.91 -6.99 -12.35
C ARG A 653 -7.08 -6.97 -13.86
N SER A 654 -6.39 -7.84 -14.59
CA SER A 654 -6.52 -7.96 -16.04
C SER A 654 -7.84 -8.61 -16.49
N MET A 655 -8.46 -9.47 -15.66
CA MET A 655 -9.64 -10.24 -16.07
C MET A 655 -10.82 -9.36 -16.49
N PRO A 656 -11.21 -8.30 -15.73
CA PRO A 656 -12.23 -7.35 -16.18
C PRO A 656 -11.85 -6.62 -17.47
N ALA A 657 -10.58 -6.24 -17.61
CA ALA A 657 -10.09 -5.55 -18.81
C ALA A 657 -10.15 -6.45 -20.05
N LEU A 658 -9.82 -7.74 -19.91
CA LEU A 658 -9.94 -8.75 -20.96
C LEU A 658 -11.41 -9.02 -21.31
N VAL A 659 -12.28 -9.13 -20.32
CA VAL A 659 -13.75 -9.23 -20.54
C VAL A 659 -14.26 -8.02 -21.30
N ASN A 660 -13.85 -6.81 -20.91
CA ASN A 660 -14.21 -5.57 -21.59
C ASN A 660 -13.66 -5.50 -23.04
N CYS A 661 -12.41 -5.91 -23.26
CA CYS A 661 -11.80 -6.03 -24.58
C CYS A 661 -12.67 -6.90 -25.50
N VAL A 662 -13.04 -8.11 -25.05
CA VAL A 662 -13.93 -9.02 -25.80
C VAL A 662 -15.31 -8.41 -25.97
N ALA A 663 -15.87 -7.75 -24.94
CA ALA A 663 -17.20 -7.15 -24.99
C ALA A 663 -17.29 -6.05 -26.06
N VAL A 664 -16.31 -5.13 -26.11
CA VAL A 664 -16.25 -4.05 -27.11
C VAL A 664 -16.07 -4.62 -28.52
N SER A 665 -15.13 -5.55 -28.71
CA SER A 665 -14.88 -6.15 -30.03
C SER A 665 -16.08 -6.93 -30.56
N THR A 666 -16.79 -7.66 -29.71
CA THR A 666 -17.97 -8.45 -30.09
C THR A 666 -19.24 -7.63 -30.26
N ALA A 667 -19.31 -6.42 -29.69
CA ALA A 667 -20.40 -5.46 -29.94
C ALA A 667 -20.24 -4.70 -31.28
N ALA A 668 -19.07 -4.77 -31.92
CA ALA A 668 -18.79 -4.05 -33.16
C ALA A 668 -19.66 -4.56 -34.34
N PRO A 669 -20.10 -3.69 -35.28
CA PRO A 669 -21.04 -4.05 -36.35
C PRO A 669 -20.59 -5.17 -37.31
N GLY A 670 -19.30 -5.54 -37.30
CA GLY A 670 -18.70 -6.59 -38.13
C GLY A 670 -18.69 -8.00 -37.51
N PHE A 671 -18.92 -8.13 -36.20
CA PHE A 671 -18.93 -9.41 -35.47
C PHE A 671 -20.38 -9.88 -35.22
N LYS A 672 -21.05 -10.39 -36.26
CA LYS A 672 -22.49 -10.73 -36.15
C LYS A 672 -22.80 -12.19 -35.84
N ASP A 673 -21.91 -13.11 -36.21
CA ASP A 673 -22.09 -14.53 -35.93
C ASP A 673 -21.25 -14.89 -34.69
N HIS A 674 -21.90 -15.43 -33.65
CA HIS A 674 -21.30 -15.91 -32.38
C HIS A 674 -20.82 -14.86 -31.36
N SER A 675 -21.08 -13.56 -31.54
CA SER A 675 -20.67 -12.50 -30.58
C SER A 675 -21.16 -12.73 -29.15
N GLY A 676 -22.46 -13.01 -28.98
CA GLY A 676 -23.06 -13.30 -27.67
C GLY A 676 -22.51 -14.57 -27.00
N VAL A 677 -22.06 -15.54 -27.79
CA VAL A 677 -21.46 -16.78 -27.26
C VAL A 677 -20.04 -16.52 -26.78
N ALA A 678 -19.23 -15.77 -27.54
CA ALA A 678 -17.86 -15.44 -27.19
C ALA A 678 -17.77 -14.64 -25.89
N ILE A 679 -18.59 -13.60 -25.73
CA ILE A 679 -18.59 -12.82 -24.48
C ILE A 679 -19.09 -13.67 -23.30
N LYS A 680 -20.10 -14.52 -23.48
CA LYS A 680 -20.57 -15.44 -22.43
C LYS A 680 -19.47 -16.40 -22.00
N GLN A 681 -18.73 -16.99 -22.95
CA GLN A 681 -17.60 -17.87 -22.65
C GLN A 681 -16.50 -17.14 -21.89
N MET A 682 -16.16 -15.91 -22.28
CA MET A 682 -15.14 -15.10 -21.60
C MET A 682 -15.55 -14.76 -20.17
N VAL A 683 -16.80 -14.32 -19.95
CA VAL A 683 -17.33 -14.03 -18.60
C VAL A 683 -17.36 -15.29 -17.74
N ASP A 684 -17.82 -16.41 -18.28
CA ASP A 684 -17.89 -17.68 -17.55
C ASP A 684 -16.51 -18.18 -17.14
N PHE A 685 -15.53 -18.07 -18.05
CA PHE A 685 -14.15 -18.43 -17.78
C PHE A 685 -13.53 -17.51 -16.72
N ALA A 686 -13.64 -16.19 -16.88
CA ALA A 686 -13.07 -15.21 -15.97
C ALA A 686 -13.64 -15.37 -14.55
N LEU A 687 -14.98 -15.44 -14.43
CA LEU A 687 -15.63 -15.62 -13.13
C LEU A 687 -15.27 -16.96 -12.48
N GLY A 688 -15.22 -18.06 -13.24
CA GLY A 688 -14.82 -19.36 -12.70
C GLY A 688 -13.38 -19.36 -12.17
N ARG A 689 -12.44 -18.73 -12.89
CA ARG A 689 -11.04 -18.60 -12.43
C ARG A 689 -10.93 -17.69 -11.21
N LEU A 690 -11.66 -16.57 -11.19
CA LEU A 690 -11.68 -15.64 -10.05
C LEU A 690 -12.29 -16.27 -8.80
N VAL A 691 -13.36 -17.06 -8.90
CA VAL A 691 -13.93 -17.79 -7.75
C VAL A 691 -12.91 -18.79 -7.20
N ASN A 692 -12.23 -19.54 -8.07
CA ASN A 692 -11.19 -20.46 -7.64
C ASN A 692 -10.08 -19.74 -6.87
N ALA A 693 -9.60 -18.61 -7.40
CA ALA A 693 -8.61 -17.77 -6.73
C ALA A 693 -9.12 -17.23 -5.39
N LEU A 694 -10.36 -16.74 -5.33
CA LEU A 694 -10.99 -16.19 -4.14
C LEU A 694 -10.95 -17.16 -2.96
N THR A 695 -11.16 -18.45 -3.23
CA THR A 695 -11.25 -19.48 -2.17
C THR A 695 -9.90 -20.01 -1.67
N SER A 696 -8.80 -19.62 -2.31
CA SER A 696 -7.45 -20.08 -1.96
C SER A 696 -6.47 -18.94 -1.63
N GLU A 697 -6.90 -17.69 -1.80
CA GLU A 697 -6.04 -16.51 -1.66
C GLU A 697 -5.77 -16.19 -0.17
N PRO A 698 -4.51 -16.25 0.29
CA PRO A 698 -4.16 -15.93 1.68
C PRO A 698 -4.24 -14.43 2.02
N GLU A 699 -3.98 -13.54 1.06
CA GLU A 699 -3.85 -12.10 1.32
C GLU A 699 -5.20 -11.37 1.19
N VAL A 700 -5.61 -10.72 2.28
CA VAL A 700 -6.92 -10.02 2.36
C VAL A 700 -7.06 -8.92 1.29
N GLU A 701 -5.98 -8.20 0.99
CA GLU A 701 -5.96 -7.17 -0.05
C GLU A 701 -6.23 -7.75 -1.44
N LEU A 702 -5.64 -8.92 -1.76
CA LEU A 702 -5.91 -9.60 -3.02
C LEU A 702 -7.33 -10.16 -3.05
N VAL A 703 -7.87 -10.66 -1.93
CA VAL A 703 -9.28 -11.07 -1.82
C VAL A 703 -10.21 -9.91 -2.19
N VAL A 704 -9.94 -8.69 -1.68
CA VAL A 704 -10.69 -7.47 -2.05
C VAL A 704 -10.62 -7.22 -3.57
N ILE A 705 -9.42 -7.28 -4.16
CA ILE A 705 -9.21 -7.07 -5.59
C ILE A 705 -9.95 -8.13 -6.43
N ILE A 706 -9.98 -9.39 -5.99
CA ILE A 706 -10.70 -10.48 -6.66
C ILE A 706 -12.20 -10.19 -6.66
N LEU A 707 -12.78 -9.83 -5.51
CA LEU A 707 -14.21 -9.51 -5.40
C LEU A 707 -14.60 -8.32 -6.28
N GLN A 708 -13.80 -7.25 -6.28
CA GLN A 708 -13.99 -6.10 -7.17
C GLN A 708 -13.91 -6.52 -8.64
N SER A 709 -12.93 -7.34 -9.00
CA SER A 709 -12.74 -7.85 -10.37
C SER A 709 -13.91 -8.73 -10.83
N MET A 710 -14.47 -9.56 -9.96
CA MET A 710 -15.68 -10.34 -10.25
C MET A 710 -16.86 -9.42 -10.58
N THR A 711 -17.08 -8.39 -9.75
CA THR A 711 -18.10 -7.37 -9.96
C THR A 711 -17.90 -6.62 -11.27
N SER A 712 -16.68 -6.14 -11.55
CA SER A 712 -16.36 -5.44 -12.79
C SER A 712 -16.54 -6.31 -14.04
N CYS A 713 -16.17 -7.59 -14.00
CA CYS A 713 -16.42 -8.52 -15.11
C CYS A 713 -17.91 -8.56 -15.49
N ILE A 714 -18.81 -8.63 -14.51
CA ILE A 714 -20.25 -8.67 -14.74
C ILE A 714 -20.75 -7.34 -15.30
N VAL A 715 -20.34 -6.22 -14.69
CA VAL A 715 -20.80 -4.88 -15.08
C VAL A 715 -20.32 -4.54 -16.50
N CYS A 716 -19.02 -4.63 -16.78
CA CYS A 716 -18.45 -4.28 -18.09
C CYS A 716 -19.06 -5.11 -19.23
N ALA A 717 -19.28 -6.41 -19.02
CA ALA A 717 -19.89 -7.25 -20.03
C ALA A 717 -21.34 -6.83 -20.33
N ARG A 718 -22.13 -6.53 -19.28
CA ARG A 718 -23.56 -6.21 -19.41
C ARG A 718 -23.84 -4.80 -19.92
N GLU A 719 -22.92 -3.85 -19.73
CA GLU A 719 -23.02 -2.51 -20.33
C GLU A 719 -23.15 -2.57 -21.86
N LEU A 720 -22.39 -3.47 -22.50
CA LEU A 720 -22.37 -3.63 -23.96
C LEU A 720 -23.26 -4.79 -24.44
N HIS A 721 -23.50 -5.78 -23.59
CA HIS A 721 -24.36 -6.94 -23.87
C HIS A 721 -25.47 -7.09 -22.81
N PRO A 722 -26.53 -6.26 -22.83
CA PRO A 722 -27.53 -6.22 -21.76
C PRO A 722 -28.32 -7.52 -21.54
N THR A 723 -28.34 -8.41 -22.55
CA THR A 723 -29.00 -9.72 -22.48
C THR A 723 -28.13 -10.81 -21.86
N LEU A 724 -26.88 -10.52 -21.49
CA LEU A 724 -26.02 -11.46 -20.79
C LEU A 724 -26.52 -11.65 -19.35
N GLU A 725 -26.82 -12.90 -19.02
CA GLU A 725 -27.28 -13.30 -17.69
C GLU A 725 -26.51 -14.53 -17.20
N LEU A 726 -26.22 -14.55 -15.91
CA LEU A 726 -25.72 -15.73 -15.22
C LEU A 726 -26.89 -16.64 -14.84
N ASN A 727 -26.70 -17.94 -14.99
CA ASN A 727 -27.72 -18.92 -14.59
C ASN A 727 -27.68 -19.17 -13.06
N ASP A 728 -28.69 -19.89 -12.53
CA ASP A 728 -28.81 -20.20 -11.10
C ASP A 728 -27.57 -20.91 -10.52
N ALA A 729 -26.96 -21.84 -11.26
CA ALA A 729 -25.75 -22.53 -10.79
C ALA A 729 -24.56 -21.58 -10.64
N GLN A 730 -24.38 -20.67 -11.61
CA GLN A 730 -23.32 -19.67 -11.58
C GLN A 730 -23.53 -18.68 -10.43
N LEU A 731 -24.76 -18.20 -10.23
CA LEU A 731 -25.09 -17.31 -9.11
C LEU A 731 -24.81 -17.98 -7.76
N ARG A 732 -25.16 -19.27 -7.61
CA ARG A 732 -24.85 -20.04 -6.39
C ARG A 732 -23.35 -20.18 -6.17
N GLU A 733 -22.59 -20.48 -7.22
CA GLU A 733 -21.13 -20.62 -7.15
C GLU A 733 -20.45 -19.33 -6.67
N LEU A 734 -20.83 -18.17 -7.23
CA LEU A 734 -20.33 -16.86 -6.77
C LEU A 734 -20.66 -16.61 -5.30
N VAL A 735 -21.92 -16.85 -4.91
CA VAL A 735 -22.37 -16.67 -3.51
C VAL A 735 -21.65 -17.62 -2.56
N HIS A 736 -21.35 -18.86 -2.98
CA HIS A 736 -20.54 -19.78 -2.19
C HIS A 736 -19.12 -19.27 -1.98
N GLY A 737 -18.48 -18.71 -3.01
CA GLY A 737 -17.17 -18.04 -2.88
C GLY A 737 -17.21 -16.90 -1.86
N PHE A 738 -18.22 -16.03 -1.93
CA PHE A 738 -18.38 -14.93 -0.96
C PHE A 738 -18.58 -15.43 0.47
N LEU A 739 -19.26 -16.58 0.64
CA LEU A 739 -19.48 -17.18 1.96
C LEU A 739 -18.22 -17.79 2.57
N VAL A 740 -17.28 -18.31 1.75
CA VAL A 740 -15.97 -18.78 2.23
C VAL A 740 -15.21 -17.60 2.84
N VAL A 741 -15.08 -16.51 2.07
CA VAL A 741 -14.38 -15.29 2.49
C VAL A 741 -14.99 -14.69 3.76
N LEU A 742 -16.32 -14.65 3.84
CA LEU A 742 -17.01 -14.17 5.04
C LEU A 742 -16.71 -15.04 6.26
N GLY A 743 -16.62 -16.36 6.09
CA GLY A 743 -16.20 -17.30 7.13
C GLY A 743 -14.78 -17.04 7.62
N ASP A 744 -13.84 -16.86 6.69
CA ASP A 744 -12.43 -16.61 7.01
C ASP A 744 -12.25 -15.26 7.71
N SER A 745 -12.98 -14.21 7.30
CA SER A 745 -13.01 -12.92 8.00
C SER A 745 -13.48 -13.08 9.46
N PHE A 746 -14.53 -13.86 9.73
CA PHE A 746 -14.96 -14.12 11.10
C PHE A 746 -13.88 -14.85 11.92
N GLN A 747 -13.21 -15.83 11.33
CA GLN A 747 -12.15 -16.57 12.00
C GLN A 747 -10.96 -15.67 12.35
N ARG A 748 -10.47 -14.87 11.40
CA ARG A 748 -9.36 -13.92 11.64
C ARG A 748 -9.70 -12.91 12.73
N ARG A 749 -10.89 -12.29 12.67
CA ARG A 749 -11.35 -11.33 13.69
C ARG A 749 -11.55 -11.98 15.07
N ALA A 750 -11.99 -13.24 15.12
CA ALA A 750 -12.12 -13.97 16.38
C ALA A 750 -10.77 -14.29 17.03
N ILE A 751 -9.79 -14.75 16.23
CA ILE A 751 -8.42 -15.04 16.70
C ILE A 751 -7.78 -13.78 17.29
N ARG A 752 -7.86 -12.65 16.59
CA ARG A 752 -7.31 -11.37 17.05
C ARG A 752 -7.87 -10.95 18.42
N ARG A 753 -9.18 -11.09 18.61
CA ARG A 753 -9.83 -10.77 19.89
C ARG A 753 -9.44 -11.72 21.02
N GLY A 754 -9.24 -13.00 20.69
CA GLY A 754 -8.77 -14.00 21.65
C GLY A 754 -7.33 -13.75 22.11
N GLY A 755 -6.43 -13.35 21.19
CA GLY A 755 -5.03 -13.04 21.48
C GLY A 755 -4.85 -11.83 22.39
N ASN A 756 -5.49 -10.70 22.05
CA ASN A 756 -5.45 -9.47 22.85
C ASN A 756 -6.01 -9.69 24.27
N GLY A 757 -7.10 -10.45 24.40
CA GLY A 757 -7.72 -10.74 25.71
C GLY A 757 -6.83 -11.51 26.70
N SER A 758 -5.74 -12.15 26.27
CA SER A 758 -4.83 -12.88 27.15
C SER A 758 -3.67 -12.02 27.69
N ASP A 759 -3.24 -11.00 26.95
CA ASP A 759 -2.21 -10.04 27.38
C ASP A 759 -2.84 -8.79 28.05
N ASP A 760 -4.08 -8.41 27.71
CA ASP A 760 -4.77 -7.21 28.24
C ASP A 760 -5.41 -7.41 29.63
N MET A 761 -5.74 -8.65 30.01
CA MET A 761 -6.33 -8.95 31.33
C MET A 761 -5.33 -8.77 32.50
N GLU A 762 -4.05 -8.51 32.23
CA GLU A 762 -3.01 -8.24 33.24
C GLU A 762 -2.76 -6.73 33.51
N SER A 763 -3.22 -5.77 32.69
CA SER A 763 -2.67 -4.40 32.71
C SER A 763 -3.58 -3.27 33.20
N GLY A 764 -4.91 -3.29 33.05
CA GLY A 764 -5.79 -2.28 33.67
C GLY A 764 -5.54 -0.81 33.29
N GLU A 765 -4.82 -0.49 32.22
CA GLU A 765 -4.61 0.88 31.71
C GLU A 765 -5.34 1.06 30.35
N VAL A 766 -6.38 1.89 30.34
CA VAL A 766 -7.28 2.16 29.21
C VAL A 766 -6.62 3.01 28.11
N GLU A 767 -5.49 3.66 28.41
CA GLU A 767 -4.76 4.50 27.43
C GLU A 767 -3.97 3.66 26.40
N GLU A 768 -3.76 2.35 26.63
CA GLU A 768 -3.06 1.47 25.67
C GLU A 768 -3.97 0.98 24.51
N GLU A 769 -5.30 1.05 24.66
CA GLU A 769 -6.29 0.57 23.67
C GLU A 769 -6.44 1.50 22.44
N GLU A 770 -6.30 2.82 22.62
CA GLU A 770 -6.50 3.80 21.52
C GLU A 770 -5.29 3.91 20.57
N GLU A 771 -4.08 3.52 21.00
CA GLU A 771 -2.84 3.78 20.25
C GLU A 771 -2.11 2.50 19.76
N ASN A 772 -2.30 1.34 20.38
CA ASN A 772 -2.06 0.04 19.70
C ASN A 772 -3.02 -0.13 18.49
N ALA A 773 -4.02 0.73 18.38
CA ALA A 773 -4.91 0.82 17.24
C ALA A 773 -4.21 1.20 15.93
N SER A 774 -3.01 1.80 15.92
CA SER A 774 -2.36 2.24 14.66
C SER A 774 -1.81 1.09 13.81
N GLN A 775 -1.05 0.14 14.38
CA GLN A 775 -0.66 -1.08 13.68
C GLN A 775 -1.81 -2.11 13.56
N ALA A 776 -2.73 -2.12 14.53
CA ALA A 776 -4.00 -2.83 14.36
C ALA A 776 -4.91 -2.19 13.29
N SER A 777 -4.63 -0.94 12.89
CA SER A 777 -5.45 -0.13 11.98
C SER A 777 -5.43 -0.69 10.58
N GLU A 778 -4.27 -0.98 9.99
CA GLU A 778 -4.20 -1.37 8.57
C GLU A 778 -4.98 -2.65 8.30
N SER A 779 -4.74 -3.69 9.11
CA SER A 779 -5.49 -4.93 8.94
C SER A 779 -6.98 -4.79 9.33
N GLN A 780 -7.33 -3.89 10.26
CA GLN A 780 -8.73 -3.59 10.55
C GLN A 780 -9.41 -2.80 9.41
N LEU A 781 -8.69 -1.89 8.76
CA LEU A 781 -9.11 -1.15 7.59
C LEU A 781 -9.31 -2.12 6.41
N ALA A 782 -8.38 -3.04 6.19
CA ALA A 782 -8.51 -4.08 5.17
C ALA A 782 -9.74 -4.98 5.41
N GLU A 783 -10.03 -5.34 6.67
CA GLU A 783 -11.25 -6.10 7.01
C GLU A 783 -12.54 -5.27 6.83
N GLN A 784 -12.51 -3.96 7.12
CA GLN A 784 -13.64 -3.07 6.84
C GLN A 784 -13.90 -2.92 5.34
N GLU A 785 -12.85 -2.75 4.55
CA GLU A 785 -12.92 -2.70 3.09
C GLU A 785 -13.44 -4.02 2.52
N LEU A 786 -12.96 -5.16 3.03
CA LEU A 786 -13.44 -6.49 2.65
C LEU A 786 -14.95 -6.64 2.87
N GLN A 787 -15.47 -6.21 4.02
CA GLN A 787 -16.90 -6.26 4.30
C GLN A 787 -17.70 -5.37 3.35
N PHE A 788 -17.20 -4.17 3.05
CA PHE A 788 -17.84 -3.27 2.11
C PHE A 788 -17.91 -3.88 0.70
N VAL A 789 -16.80 -4.42 0.19
CA VAL A 789 -16.73 -5.02 -1.15
C VAL A 789 -17.54 -6.32 -1.22
N LEU A 790 -17.65 -7.10 -0.14
CA LEU A 790 -18.56 -8.24 -0.06
C LEU A 790 -20.03 -7.80 -0.20
N ALA A 791 -20.43 -6.73 0.49
CA ALA A 791 -21.77 -6.17 0.36
C ALA A 791 -22.01 -5.71 -1.08
N GLU A 792 -21.09 -4.94 -1.66
CA GLU A 792 -21.15 -4.46 -3.04
C GLU A 792 -21.21 -5.59 -4.08
N GLY A 793 -20.46 -6.68 -3.86
CA GLY A 793 -20.50 -7.86 -4.72
C GLY A 793 -21.88 -8.53 -4.73
N ILE A 794 -22.48 -8.71 -3.55
CA ILE A 794 -23.86 -9.23 -3.43
C ILE A 794 -24.86 -8.24 -4.05
N GLY A 795 -24.69 -6.95 -3.77
CA GLY A 795 -25.51 -5.87 -4.33
C GLY A 795 -25.47 -5.82 -5.84
N THR A 796 -24.30 -6.04 -6.45
CA THR A 796 -24.12 -6.16 -7.89
C THR A 796 -24.92 -7.33 -8.45
N LEU A 797 -24.90 -8.50 -7.79
CA LEU A 797 -25.72 -9.65 -8.22
C LEU A 797 -27.21 -9.33 -8.16
N ALA A 798 -27.66 -8.64 -7.10
CA ALA A 798 -29.05 -8.18 -6.97
C ALA A 798 -29.41 -7.16 -8.06
N LYS A 799 -28.58 -6.15 -8.29
CA LYS A 799 -28.75 -5.09 -9.31
C LYS A 799 -28.83 -5.64 -10.73
N THR A 800 -27.95 -6.58 -11.05
CA THR A 800 -27.82 -7.10 -12.40
C THR A 800 -28.87 -8.19 -12.69
N HIS A 801 -29.19 -9.07 -11.75
CA HIS A 801 -30.07 -10.23 -12.00
C HIS A 801 -31.46 -10.11 -11.36
N GLY A 802 -31.68 -9.12 -10.49
CA GLY A 802 -32.99 -8.76 -9.92
C GLY A 802 -33.77 -9.96 -9.38
N ALA A 803 -34.95 -10.19 -9.95
CA ALA A 803 -35.83 -11.30 -9.54
C ALA A 803 -35.20 -12.70 -9.73
N GLY A 804 -34.22 -12.86 -10.63
CA GLY A 804 -33.49 -14.10 -10.82
C GLY A 804 -32.50 -14.42 -9.70
N PHE A 805 -31.96 -13.40 -9.02
CA PHE A 805 -31.06 -13.58 -7.87
C PHE A 805 -31.80 -13.88 -6.57
N PHE A 806 -33.03 -13.36 -6.41
CA PHE A 806 -33.78 -13.46 -5.16
C PHE A 806 -33.91 -14.89 -4.59
N PRO A 807 -34.18 -15.95 -5.37
CA PRO A 807 -34.22 -17.32 -4.84
C PRO A 807 -32.87 -17.80 -4.31
N VAL A 808 -31.76 -17.38 -4.92
CA VAL A 808 -30.40 -17.70 -4.47
C VAL A 808 -30.13 -17.02 -3.13
N PHE A 809 -30.42 -15.72 -3.02
CA PHE A 809 -30.34 -14.97 -1.77
C PHE A 809 -31.14 -15.64 -0.64
N MET A 810 -32.42 -15.96 -0.88
CA MET A 810 -33.27 -16.57 0.14
C MET A 810 -32.77 -17.95 0.59
N SER A 811 -32.17 -18.73 -0.32
CA SER A 811 -31.73 -20.10 -0.01
C SER A 811 -30.33 -20.19 0.61
N LEU A 812 -29.43 -19.27 0.30
CA LEU A 812 -28.03 -19.35 0.73
C LEU A 812 -27.62 -18.27 1.74
N LEU A 813 -28.22 -17.08 1.65
CA LEU A 813 -27.76 -15.90 2.40
C LEU A 813 -28.70 -15.51 3.53
N TRP A 814 -30.02 -15.59 3.34
CA TRP A 814 -30.98 -14.99 4.27
C TRP A 814 -30.80 -15.42 5.73
N GLU A 815 -30.67 -16.72 6.02
CA GLU A 815 -30.50 -17.18 7.42
C GLU A 815 -29.23 -16.61 8.07
N LYS A 816 -28.15 -16.47 7.29
CA LYS A 816 -26.88 -15.90 7.76
C LYS A 816 -26.99 -14.40 7.97
N VAL A 817 -27.58 -13.68 7.01
CA VAL A 817 -27.84 -12.24 7.09
C VAL A 817 -28.72 -11.92 8.30
N ALA A 818 -29.78 -12.70 8.53
CA ALA A 818 -30.65 -12.54 9.70
C ALA A 818 -29.91 -12.80 11.02
N ALA A 819 -29.00 -13.78 11.04
CA ALA A 819 -28.16 -14.04 12.21
C ALA A 819 -27.17 -12.91 12.48
N LEU A 820 -26.54 -12.34 11.44
CA LEU A 820 -25.62 -11.20 11.56
C LEU A 820 -26.32 -9.92 12.01
N ALA A 821 -27.57 -9.72 11.59
CA ALA A 821 -28.37 -8.58 12.01
C ALA A 821 -28.90 -8.67 13.45
N ALA A 822 -28.70 -9.81 14.14
CA ALA A 822 -29.29 -10.05 15.44
C ALA A 822 -28.78 -9.07 16.52
N PRO A 823 -29.64 -8.66 17.47
CA PRO A 823 -29.20 -7.85 18.61
C PRO A 823 -28.15 -8.61 19.43
N GLY A 824 -26.97 -8.02 19.60
CA GLY A 824 -25.81 -8.63 20.28
C GLY A 824 -24.68 -9.07 19.36
N CYS A 825 -24.89 -9.07 18.05
CA CYS A 825 -23.80 -9.12 17.07
C CYS A 825 -23.05 -7.78 17.01
N LEU A 826 -21.87 -7.81 16.40
CA LEU A 826 -21.04 -6.63 16.22
C LEU A 826 -21.70 -5.60 15.32
N VAL A 827 -21.44 -4.32 15.58
CA VAL A 827 -22.02 -3.23 14.80
C VAL A 827 -21.63 -3.35 13.32
N GLU A 828 -20.39 -3.73 13.05
CA GLU A 828 -19.86 -3.93 11.69
C GLU A 828 -20.60 -5.05 10.95
N ASP A 829 -20.83 -6.18 11.63
CA ASP A 829 -21.54 -7.34 11.05
C ASP A 829 -23.02 -7.01 10.78
N ARG A 830 -23.64 -6.26 11.69
CA ARG A 830 -25.02 -5.80 11.55
C ARG A 830 -25.14 -4.79 10.41
N ARG A 831 -24.16 -3.90 10.24
CA ARG A 831 -24.09 -2.94 9.12
C ARG A 831 -23.97 -3.66 7.78
N LEU A 832 -23.09 -4.66 7.67
CA LEU A 832 -22.97 -5.52 6.50
C LEU A 832 -24.32 -6.19 6.16
N ALA A 833 -24.99 -6.75 7.16
CA ALA A 833 -26.30 -7.38 6.96
C ALA A 833 -27.35 -6.41 6.44
N LEU A 834 -27.37 -5.17 6.95
CA LEU A 834 -28.30 -4.13 6.49
C LEU A 834 -28.01 -3.73 5.03
N PHE A 835 -26.76 -3.51 4.64
CA PHE A 835 -26.40 -3.20 3.25
C PHE A 835 -26.86 -4.28 2.27
N VAL A 836 -26.65 -5.56 2.62
CA VAL A 836 -27.12 -6.67 1.79
C VAL A 836 -28.66 -6.69 1.69
N VAL A 837 -29.37 -6.42 2.78
CA VAL A 837 -30.84 -6.34 2.78
C VAL A 837 -31.33 -5.18 1.92
N ASP A 838 -30.69 -4.02 2.01
CA ASP A 838 -31.03 -2.82 1.27
C ASP A 838 -30.93 -3.04 -0.24
N ASP A 839 -29.82 -3.61 -0.72
CA ASP A 839 -29.63 -3.92 -2.14
C ASP A 839 -30.65 -4.93 -2.68
N VAL A 840 -30.96 -5.96 -1.89
CA VAL A 840 -31.98 -6.95 -2.25
C VAL A 840 -33.36 -6.30 -2.34
N LEU A 841 -33.70 -5.41 -1.40
CA LEU A 841 -34.96 -4.67 -1.44
C LEU A 841 -35.02 -3.73 -2.64
N GLU A 842 -33.92 -3.05 -2.96
CA GLU A 842 -33.89 -2.08 -4.06
C GLU A 842 -33.97 -2.76 -5.43
N HIS A 843 -33.28 -3.89 -5.59
CA HIS A 843 -33.02 -4.43 -6.92
C HIS A 843 -33.76 -5.73 -7.26
N CYS A 844 -34.19 -6.54 -6.28
CA CYS A 844 -34.93 -7.77 -6.55
C CYS A 844 -36.45 -7.55 -6.79
N GLY A 845 -36.91 -6.30 -6.77
CA GLY A 845 -38.24 -5.88 -7.18
C GLY A 845 -39.38 -6.58 -6.43
N GLY A 846 -40.45 -6.93 -7.15
CA GLY A 846 -41.67 -7.51 -6.57
C GLY A 846 -41.47 -8.82 -5.79
N SER A 847 -40.40 -9.58 -6.06
CA SER A 847 -40.08 -10.80 -5.31
C SER A 847 -39.67 -10.49 -3.87
N ALA A 848 -38.80 -9.49 -3.68
CA ALA A 848 -38.39 -9.02 -2.35
C ALA A 848 -39.54 -8.32 -1.62
N MET A 849 -40.27 -7.45 -2.32
CA MET A 849 -41.38 -6.67 -1.73
C MET A 849 -42.53 -7.53 -1.18
N ARG A 850 -42.72 -8.76 -1.67
CA ARG A 850 -43.72 -9.70 -1.12
C ARG A 850 -43.32 -10.33 0.21
N HIS A 851 -42.06 -10.19 0.62
CA HIS A 851 -41.49 -10.79 1.82
C HIS A 851 -41.11 -9.72 2.86
N LEU A 852 -41.71 -8.53 2.81
CA LEU A 852 -41.42 -7.44 3.74
C LEU A 852 -41.63 -7.81 5.22
N ASP A 853 -42.55 -8.72 5.53
CA ASP A 853 -42.76 -9.25 6.89
C ASP A 853 -41.49 -9.87 7.50
N VAL A 854 -40.58 -10.34 6.65
CA VAL A 854 -39.32 -10.98 7.03
C VAL A 854 -38.19 -9.97 7.14
N PHE A 855 -38.14 -8.98 6.24
CA PHE A 855 -37.06 -7.99 6.17
C PHE A 855 -37.26 -6.78 7.10
N LEU A 856 -38.49 -6.27 7.22
CA LEU A 856 -38.76 -5.08 8.02
C LEU A 856 -38.40 -5.20 9.50
N PRO A 857 -38.59 -6.34 10.19
CA PRO A 857 -38.14 -6.48 11.58
C PRO A 857 -36.65 -6.19 11.77
N VAL A 858 -35.81 -6.53 10.79
CA VAL A 858 -34.36 -6.26 10.82
C VAL A 858 -34.10 -4.75 10.76
N LEU A 859 -34.69 -4.07 9.76
CA LEU A 859 -34.54 -2.62 9.59
C LEU A 859 -35.11 -1.84 10.77
N GLU A 860 -36.28 -2.24 11.27
CA GLU A 860 -36.91 -1.58 12.41
C GLU A 860 -36.09 -1.71 13.70
N ASN A 861 -35.42 -2.84 13.92
CA ASN A 861 -34.55 -3.02 15.08
C ASN A 861 -33.38 -2.05 15.04
N ALA A 862 -32.71 -1.91 13.90
CA ALA A 862 -31.64 -0.94 13.71
C ALA A 862 -32.12 0.51 13.89
N LEU A 863 -33.29 0.88 13.36
CA LEU A 863 -33.88 2.22 13.56
C LEU A 863 -34.21 2.56 15.03
N ARG A 864 -34.41 1.56 15.89
CA ARG A 864 -34.64 1.78 17.33
C ARG A 864 -33.35 2.14 18.07
N GLU A 865 -32.19 1.81 17.52
CA GLU A 865 -30.88 2.02 18.13
C GLU A 865 -30.27 3.35 17.69
N VAL A 866 -30.95 4.46 18.00
CA VAL A 866 -30.51 5.83 17.66
C VAL A 866 -29.11 6.22 18.21
N GLY A 867 -28.53 5.40 19.09
CA GLY A 867 -27.15 5.55 19.54
C GLY A 867 -26.10 5.10 18.50
N GLU A 868 -26.49 4.25 17.56
CA GLU A 868 -25.63 3.65 16.53
C GLU A 868 -25.93 4.27 15.15
N PRO A 869 -25.30 5.42 14.79
CA PRO A 869 -25.65 6.17 13.58
C PRO A 869 -25.52 5.35 12.30
N ASP A 870 -24.49 4.50 12.17
CA ASP A 870 -24.24 3.73 10.95
C ASP A 870 -25.36 2.71 10.67
N LEU A 871 -25.87 2.06 11.72
CA LEU A 871 -27.00 1.13 11.60
C LEU A 871 -28.28 1.87 11.23
N VAL A 872 -28.51 3.04 11.84
CA VAL A 872 -29.66 3.88 11.56
C VAL A 872 -29.62 4.41 10.12
N GLN A 873 -28.44 4.80 9.63
CA GLN A 873 -28.24 5.26 8.26
C GLN A 873 -28.69 4.20 7.25
N ALA A 874 -28.14 2.98 7.35
CA ALA A 874 -28.49 1.88 6.47
C ALA A 874 -29.99 1.54 6.58
N ALA A 875 -30.50 1.36 7.80
CA ALA A 875 -31.90 1.00 7.99
C ALA A 875 -32.89 2.07 7.52
N ALA A 876 -32.55 3.36 7.64
CA ALA A 876 -33.36 4.46 7.12
C ALA A 876 -33.42 4.43 5.59
N PHE A 877 -32.30 4.15 4.94
CA PHE A 877 -32.23 3.94 3.49
C PHE A 877 -33.15 2.79 3.06
N GLY A 878 -32.99 1.60 3.65
CA GLY A 878 -33.80 0.41 3.37
C GLY A 878 -35.30 0.63 3.54
N VAL A 879 -35.72 1.26 4.64
CA VAL A 879 -37.13 1.61 4.87
C VAL A 879 -37.64 2.62 3.83
N GLY A 880 -36.80 3.55 3.40
CA GLY A 880 -37.10 4.46 2.30
C GLY A 880 -37.31 3.72 0.96
N VAL A 881 -36.49 2.70 0.68
CA VAL A 881 -36.63 1.81 -0.48
C VAL A 881 -37.95 1.03 -0.40
N CYS A 882 -38.27 0.44 0.75
CA CYS A 882 -39.56 -0.24 0.97
C CYS A 882 -40.76 0.69 0.72
N ALA A 883 -40.68 1.95 1.16
CA ALA A 883 -41.75 2.91 0.91
C ALA A 883 -41.93 3.22 -0.58
N SER A 884 -40.83 3.33 -1.33
CA SER A 884 -40.84 3.66 -2.75
C SER A 884 -41.38 2.53 -3.63
N TYR A 885 -40.96 1.29 -3.36
CA TYR A 885 -41.23 0.14 -4.22
C TYR A 885 -42.28 -0.84 -3.68
N GLY A 886 -42.54 -0.82 -2.37
CA GLY A 886 -43.39 -1.81 -1.70
C GLY A 886 -44.89 -1.62 -1.92
N GLY A 887 -45.34 -0.41 -2.28
CA GLY A 887 -46.74 -0.12 -2.57
C GLY A 887 -47.70 -0.68 -1.51
N ALA A 888 -48.69 -1.47 -1.93
CA ALA A 888 -49.67 -2.08 -1.04
C ALA A 888 -49.09 -3.11 -0.05
N PHE A 889 -47.93 -3.72 -0.35
CA PHE A 889 -47.26 -4.64 0.58
C PHE A 889 -46.61 -3.89 1.75
N PHE A 890 -46.17 -2.65 1.54
CA PHE A 890 -45.57 -1.82 2.60
C PHE A 890 -46.59 -0.99 3.38
N ALA A 891 -47.74 -0.66 2.78
CA ALA A 891 -48.78 0.17 3.39
C ALA A 891 -49.19 -0.23 4.84
N PRO A 892 -49.27 -1.54 5.22
CA PRO A 892 -49.54 -1.95 6.60
C PRO A 892 -48.47 -1.52 7.61
N HIS A 893 -47.22 -1.40 7.19
CA HIS A 893 -46.05 -1.09 8.03
C HIS A 893 -45.71 0.39 8.04
N ALA A 894 -46.22 1.16 7.07
CA ALA A 894 -45.86 2.56 6.86
C ALA A 894 -45.99 3.43 8.13
N LYS A 895 -47.07 3.29 8.91
CA LYS A 895 -47.25 4.11 10.13
C LYS A 895 -46.20 3.82 11.20
N GLN A 896 -45.83 2.56 11.38
CA GLN A 896 -44.83 2.15 12.37
C GLN A 896 -43.43 2.61 11.97
N CYS A 897 -43.04 2.36 10.71
CA CYS A 897 -41.76 2.82 10.17
C CYS A 897 -41.64 4.35 10.19
N LEU A 898 -42.72 5.08 9.85
CA LEU A 898 -42.75 6.53 9.93
C LEU A 898 -42.48 7.04 11.35
N GLN A 899 -43.05 6.39 12.37
CA GLN A 899 -42.80 6.76 13.77
C GLN A 899 -41.34 6.55 14.16
N LEU A 900 -40.70 5.48 13.69
CA LEU A 900 -39.28 5.21 13.95
C LEU A 900 -38.39 6.27 13.29
N LEU A 901 -38.63 6.60 12.01
CA LEU A 901 -37.91 7.69 11.33
C LEU A 901 -38.09 9.04 12.03
N HIS A 902 -39.29 9.31 12.54
CA HIS A 902 -39.54 10.52 13.32
C HIS A 902 -38.70 10.55 14.61
N ASN A 903 -38.53 9.42 15.29
CA ASN A 903 -37.69 9.32 16.49
C ASN A 903 -36.21 9.60 16.16
N VAL A 904 -35.72 9.17 14.99
CA VAL A 904 -34.35 9.49 14.52
C VAL A 904 -34.20 11.00 14.34
N VAL A 905 -35.09 11.63 13.58
CA VAL A 905 -35.01 13.08 13.27
C VAL A 905 -35.20 13.96 14.50
N THR A 906 -35.96 13.50 15.49
CA THR A 906 -36.20 14.23 16.75
C THR A 906 -35.23 13.86 17.87
N TYR A 907 -34.26 12.98 17.61
CA TYR A 907 -33.24 12.63 18.60
C TYR A 907 -32.45 13.88 19.04
N PRO A 908 -32.16 14.08 20.34
CA PRO A 908 -31.53 15.32 20.84
C PRO A 908 -30.20 15.72 20.18
N ARG A 909 -29.50 14.78 19.51
CA ARG A 909 -28.26 15.03 18.76
C ARG A 909 -28.35 14.70 17.27
N ALA A 910 -29.55 14.57 16.70
CA ALA A 910 -29.76 14.16 15.30
C ALA A 910 -28.90 14.97 14.30
N PHE A 911 -28.71 16.26 14.54
CA PHE A 911 -27.96 17.15 13.63
C PHE A 911 -26.50 17.40 14.06
N SER A 912 -25.95 16.63 15.01
CA SER A 912 -24.51 16.68 15.31
C SER A 912 -23.71 16.05 14.15
N PRO A 913 -22.41 16.36 14.01
CA PRO A 913 -21.59 15.82 12.93
C PRO A 913 -21.62 14.29 12.85
N GLU A 914 -21.63 13.61 14.00
CA GLU A 914 -21.58 12.14 14.12
C GLU A 914 -22.90 11.48 13.69
N GLN A 915 -24.03 12.15 13.91
CA GLN A 915 -25.38 11.63 13.59
C GLN A 915 -25.92 12.12 12.25
N ARG A 916 -25.16 12.98 11.56
CA ARG A 916 -25.65 13.77 10.44
C ARG A 916 -26.08 12.90 9.27
N ASN A 917 -25.29 11.90 8.89
CA ASN A 917 -25.58 11.03 7.73
C ASN A 917 -26.82 10.16 7.99
N ALA A 918 -26.94 9.61 9.20
CA ALA A 918 -28.09 8.83 9.64
C ALA A 918 -29.39 9.64 9.58
N THR A 919 -29.34 10.87 10.11
CA THR A 919 -30.49 11.78 10.09
C THR A 919 -30.85 12.19 8.68
N ASP A 920 -29.86 12.53 7.85
CA ASP A 920 -30.12 12.93 6.46
C ASP A 920 -30.77 11.78 5.66
N ASN A 921 -30.34 10.53 5.85
CA ASN A 921 -30.99 9.34 5.27
C ASN A 921 -32.43 9.15 5.78
N ALA A 922 -32.67 9.38 7.08
CA ALA A 922 -34.04 9.37 7.63
C ALA A 922 -34.92 10.44 6.99
N VAL A 923 -34.40 11.67 6.80
CA VAL A 923 -35.12 12.74 6.12
C VAL A 923 -35.38 12.41 4.65
N ALA A 924 -34.42 11.78 3.96
CA ALA A 924 -34.61 11.33 2.59
C ALA A 924 -35.73 10.27 2.48
N ALA A 925 -35.78 9.34 3.44
CA ALA A 925 -36.85 8.36 3.57
C ALA A 925 -38.21 9.00 3.86
N LEU A 926 -38.30 10.00 4.75
CA LEU A 926 -39.55 10.75 4.98
C LEU A 926 -40.11 11.35 3.67
N GLY A 927 -39.23 11.83 2.78
CA GLY A 927 -39.63 12.30 1.45
C GLY A 927 -40.21 11.18 0.56
N LYS A 928 -39.60 9.98 0.59
CA LYS A 928 -40.12 8.78 -0.12
C LYS A 928 -41.51 8.38 0.42
N PHE A 929 -41.74 8.48 1.72
CA PHE A 929 -43.05 8.23 2.34
C PHE A 929 -44.12 9.23 1.88
N CYS A 930 -43.78 10.52 1.86
CA CYS A 930 -44.67 11.57 1.37
C CYS A 930 -45.14 11.31 -0.07
N GLU A 931 -44.26 10.79 -0.93
CA GLU A 931 -44.55 10.53 -2.33
C GLU A 931 -45.34 9.24 -2.56
N PHE A 932 -44.85 8.13 -2.00
CA PHE A 932 -45.27 6.79 -2.41
C PHE A 932 -46.25 6.14 -1.44
N GLN A 933 -46.42 6.70 -0.23
CA GLN A 933 -47.26 6.13 0.83
C GLN A 933 -48.32 7.13 1.32
N ALA A 934 -48.66 8.13 0.51
CA ALA A 934 -49.59 9.20 0.87
C ALA A 934 -50.98 8.72 1.31
N ASP A 935 -51.45 7.57 0.79
CA ASP A 935 -52.74 6.98 1.19
C ASP A 935 -52.67 6.25 2.55
N ALA A 936 -51.48 5.83 2.98
CA ALA A 936 -51.26 5.08 4.21
C ALA A 936 -50.93 5.98 5.42
N ILE A 937 -50.50 7.22 5.18
CA ILE A 937 -50.02 8.17 6.20
C ILE A 937 -50.65 9.57 6.04
N ASP A 938 -50.47 10.46 7.02
CA ASP A 938 -50.86 11.87 6.88
C ASP A 938 -49.80 12.69 6.11
N ALA A 939 -49.76 12.51 4.79
CA ALA A 939 -48.81 13.21 3.94
C ALA A 939 -49.01 14.74 3.95
N ALA A 940 -50.23 15.22 4.20
CA ALA A 940 -50.53 16.65 4.25
C ALA A 940 -49.81 17.36 5.41
N THR A 941 -49.64 16.67 6.54
CA THR A 941 -48.86 17.15 7.69
C THR A 941 -47.37 16.86 7.53
N LEU A 942 -47.00 15.72 6.95
CA LEU A 942 -45.59 15.30 6.84
C LEU A 942 -44.80 16.13 5.81
N PHE A 943 -45.38 16.45 4.64
CA PHE A 943 -44.69 17.20 3.58
C PHE A 943 -44.09 18.53 4.05
N PRO A 944 -44.84 19.40 4.75
CA PRO A 944 -44.28 20.64 5.31
C PRO A 944 -43.15 20.40 6.30
N GLN A 945 -43.25 19.38 7.15
CA GLN A 945 -42.21 19.04 8.12
C GLN A 945 -40.93 18.56 7.42
N TRP A 946 -41.07 17.70 6.42
CA TRP A 946 -39.97 17.24 5.58
C TRP A 946 -39.26 18.42 4.88
N LEU A 947 -40.03 19.34 4.29
CA LEU A 947 -39.46 20.51 3.61
C LEU A 947 -38.66 21.40 4.57
N GLU A 948 -39.06 21.49 5.83
CA GLU A 948 -38.31 22.27 6.84
C GLU A 948 -36.95 21.68 7.19
N LEU A 949 -36.72 20.39 6.91
CA LEU A 949 -35.46 19.70 7.22
C LEU A 949 -34.41 19.84 6.11
N LEU A 950 -34.77 20.42 4.95
CA LEU A 950 -33.87 20.59 3.81
C LEU A 950 -33.04 21.90 3.88
N PRO A 951 -31.85 21.93 3.24
CA PRO A 951 -31.18 20.85 2.52
C PRO A 951 -30.44 19.87 3.46
N LEU A 952 -30.16 18.67 2.94
CA LEU A 952 -29.28 17.69 3.59
C LEU A 952 -27.81 18.13 3.46
N ARG A 953 -26.96 17.78 4.43
CA ARG A 953 -25.60 18.35 4.57
C ARG A 953 -24.51 17.35 4.95
N GLY A 954 -24.86 16.19 5.49
CA GLY A 954 -24.00 15.05 5.76
C GLY A 954 -23.91 14.17 4.52
N ASP A 955 -24.99 13.43 4.22
CA ASP A 955 -25.05 12.56 3.06
C ASP A 955 -25.41 13.35 1.80
N LEU A 956 -24.40 13.65 0.98
CA LEU A 956 -24.55 14.49 -0.21
C LEU A 956 -25.11 13.71 -1.42
N GLU A 957 -24.98 12.39 -1.46
CA GLU A 957 -25.59 11.55 -2.49
C GLU A 957 -27.11 11.51 -2.30
N GLU A 958 -27.58 11.27 -1.08
CA GLU A 958 -29.00 11.38 -0.74
C GLU A 958 -29.49 12.83 -0.87
N SER A 959 -28.66 13.82 -0.53
CA SER A 959 -28.99 15.23 -0.78
C SER A 959 -29.26 15.50 -2.26
N PHE A 960 -28.42 14.96 -3.16
CA PHE A 960 -28.60 15.13 -4.60
C PHE A 960 -29.94 14.56 -5.05
N ALA A 961 -30.28 13.33 -4.63
CA ALA A 961 -31.55 12.68 -4.97
C ALA A 961 -32.77 13.47 -4.42
N VAL A 962 -32.67 13.94 -3.18
CA VAL A 962 -33.72 14.75 -2.52
C VAL A 962 -33.91 16.11 -3.19
N LEU A 963 -32.84 16.78 -3.61
CA LEU A 963 -32.93 18.06 -4.30
C LEU A 963 -33.57 17.92 -5.68
N ARG A 964 -33.23 16.88 -6.45
CA ARG A 964 -33.91 16.60 -7.73
C ARG A 964 -35.39 16.30 -7.54
N ARG A 965 -35.74 15.55 -6.49
CA ARG A 965 -37.14 15.29 -6.11
C ARG A 965 -37.88 16.61 -5.82
N LEU A 966 -37.26 17.52 -5.05
CA LEU A 966 -37.81 18.84 -4.77
C LEU A 966 -37.98 19.67 -6.05
N CYS A 967 -36.97 19.71 -6.92
CA CYS A 967 -37.03 20.40 -8.21
C CYS A 967 -38.21 19.93 -9.06
N ARG A 968 -38.42 18.61 -9.15
CA ARG A 968 -39.56 18.01 -9.85
C ARG A 968 -40.88 18.47 -9.22
N TYR A 969 -41.05 18.38 -7.90
CA TYR A 969 -42.29 18.82 -7.24
C TYR A 969 -42.62 20.30 -7.47
N VAL A 970 -41.60 21.16 -7.51
CA VAL A 970 -41.80 22.58 -7.77
C VAL A 970 -42.21 22.80 -9.23
N THR A 971 -41.55 22.11 -10.16
CA THR A 971 -41.87 22.16 -11.60
C THR A 971 -43.29 21.68 -11.87
N ASP A 972 -43.69 20.57 -11.25
CA ASP A 972 -45.01 19.97 -11.36
C ASP A 972 -46.10 20.72 -10.57
N ARG A 973 -45.72 21.77 -9.84
CA ARG A 973 -46.59 22.57 -8.97
C ARG A 973 -47.33 21.75 -7.91
N HIS A 974 -46.62 20.84 -7.26
CA HIS A 974 -47.21 19.95 -6.27
C HIS A 974 -47.88 20.74 -5.12
N PRO A 975 -49.20 20.53 -4.86
CA PRO A 975 -49.98 21.44 -4.02
C PRO A 975 -49.53 21.46 -2.57
N LEU A 976 -49.07 20.33 -2.03
CA LEU A 976 -48.57 20.25 -0.65
C LEU A 976 -47.16 20.84 -0.49
N VAL A 977 -46.34 20.82 -1.53
CA VAL A 977 -44.95 21.33 -1.49
C VAL A 977 -44.95 22.84 -1.65
N LEU A 978 -45.71 23.38 -2.60
CA LEU A 978 -45.87 24.83 -2.74
C LEU A 978 -46.74 25.42 -1.61
N GLY A 979 -47.64 24.62 -1.04
CA GLY A 979 -48.63 25.10 -0.09
C GLY A 979 -49.72 25.89 -0.80
N ALA A 980 -50.26 25.32 -1.87
CA ALA A 980 -51.32 25.91 -2.68
C ALA A 980 -52.62 26.09 -1.86
N PRO A 981 -53.45 27.10 -2.19
CA PRO A 981 -53.27 28.07 -3.28
C PRO A 981 -52.34 29.26 -2.93
N ASP A 982 -52.00 29.45 -1.65
CA ASP A 982 -51.35 30.68 -1.16
C ASP A 982 -49.81 30.68 -1.24
N TYR A 983 -49.22 29.61 -1.78
CA TYR A 983 -47.76 29.42 -1.85
C TYR A 983 -47.06 29.54 -0.48
N ARG A 984 -47.71 29.08 0.60
CA ARG A 984 -47.26 29.29 1.99
C ARG A 984 -45.86 28.73 2.30
N HIS A 985 -45.36 27.80 1.49
CA HIS A 985 -44.06 27.15 1.69
C HIS A 985 -42.95 27.70 0.76
N LEU A 986 -43.27 28.64 -0.12
CA LEU A 986 -42.33 29.18 -1.10
C LEU A 986 -41.08 29.79 -0.46
N GLY A 987 -41.23 30.47 0.69
CA GLY A 987 -40.10 31.04 1.42
C GLY A 987 -39.05 30.00 1.78
N LYS A 988 -39.47 28.81 2.23
CA LYS A 988 -38.55 27.72 2.55
C LYS A 988 -37.89 27.15 1.29
N ILE A 989 -38.65 26.95 0.21
CA ILE A 989 -38.11 26.46 -1.08
C ILE A 989 -36.99 27.38 -1.56
N VAL A 990 -37.22 28.70 -1.61
CA VAL A 990 -36.21 29.67 -2.05
C VAL A 990 -35.01 29.67 -1.10
N THR A 991 -35.21 29.49 0.20
CA THR A 991 -34.12 29.33 1.18
C THR A 991 -33.26 28.10 0.88
N VAL A 992 -33.88 26.96 0.58
CA VAL A 992 -33.18 25.73 0.20
C VAL A 992 -32.38 25.94 -1.08
N LEU A 993 -33.00 26.48 -2.14
CA LEU A 993 -32.33 26.80 -3.41
C LEU A 993 -31.12 27.71 -3.19
N SER A 994 -31.23 28.69 -2.29
CA SER A 994 -30.12 29.62 -2.01
C SER A 994 -28.96 28.94 -1.30
N ALA A 995 -29.25 28.05 -0.35
CA ALA A 995 -28.23 27.36 0.43
C ALA A 995 -27.43 26.37 -0.41
N VAL A 996 -28.06 25.70 -1.37
CA VAL A 996 -27.39 24.74 -2.26
C VAL A 996 -26.67 25.41 -3.43
N ALA A 997 -27.03 26.65 -3.76
CA ALA A 997 -26.32 27.48 -4.74
C ALA A 997 -25.05 28.14 -4.16
N GLU A 998 -24.78 28.01 -2.87
CA GLU A 998 -23.54 28.51 -2.27
C GLU A 998 -22.34 27.69 -2.75
N GLU A 999 -21.26 28.37 -3.14
CA GLU A 999 -20.06 27.76 -3.71
C GLU A 999 -19.43 26.69 -2.79
N ASN A 1000 -19.49 26.91 -1.47
CA ASN A 1000 -19.00 25.92 -0.50
C ASN A 1000 -19.79 24.62 -0.53
N PHE A 1001 -21.11 24.68 -0.75
CA PHE A 1001 -21.95 23.50 -0.86
C PHE A 1001 -21.68 22.79 -2.19
N LEU A 1002 -21.64 23.54 -3.29
CA LEU A 1002 -21.35 22.99 -4.63
C LEU A 1002 -19.97 22.33 -4.67
N ARG A 1003 -18.95 22.92 -4.06
CA ARG A 1003 -17.61 22.30 -3.96
C ARG A 1003 -17.66 20.94 -3.26
N LYS A 1004 -18.38 20.85 -2.13
CA LYS A 1004 -18.56 19.57 -1.42
C LYS A 1004 -19.37 18.57 -2.25
N MET A 1005 -20.43 19.03 -2.91
CA MET A 1005 -21.28 18.19 -3.77
C MET A 1005 -20.50 17.65 -4.97
N ARG A 1006 -19.64 18.48 -5.60
CA ARG A 1006 -18.74 18.05 -6.67
C ARG A 1006 -17.79 16.94 -6.25
N LYS A 1007 -17.29 17.02 -5.01
CA LYS A 1007 -16.45 15.96 -4.43
C LYS A 1007 -17.24 14.66 -4.22
N ALA A 1008 -18.53 14.74 -3.87
CA ALA A 1008 -19.35 13.57 -3.58
C ALA A 1008 -19.96 12.91 -4.82
N VAL A 1009 -20.60 13.67 -5.73
CA VAL A 1009 -21.36 13.12 -6.86
C VAL A 1009 -20.74 13.41 -8.24
N GLY A 1010 -19.65 14.16 -8.29
CA GLY A 1010 -18.98 14.54 -9.54
C GLY A 1010 -19.41 15.89 -10.12
N GLU A 1011 -18.53 16.47 -10.97
CA GLU A 1011 -18.71 17.79 -11.59
C GLU A 1011 -19.91 17.83 -12.56
N LYS A 1012 -20.09 16.75 -13.35
CA LYS A 1012 -21.12 16.69 -14.39
C LYS A 1012 -22.52 16.65 -13.78
N GLU A 1013 -22.73 15.81 -12.79
CA GLU A 1013 -23.97 15.62 -12.05
C GLU A 1013 -24.30 16.90 -11.26
N THR A 1014 -23.31 17.48 -10.58
CA THR A 1014 -23.50 18.75 -9.85
C THR A 1014 -23.87 19.89 -10.80
N SER A 1015 -23.23 19.97 -11.97
CA SER A 1015 -23.56 20.96 -13.00
C SER A 1015 -24.97 20.77 -13.54
N ALA A 1016 -25.40 19.54 -13.78
CA ALA A 1016 -26.76 19.23 -14.22
C ALA A 1016 -27.80 19.64 -13.15
N LEU A 1017 -27.53 19.35 -11.87
CA LEU A 1017 -28.39 19.80 -10.77
C LEU A 1017 -28.43 21.33 -10.69
N TYR A 1018 -27.30 22.03 -10.84
CA TYR A 1018 -27.25 23.49 -10.83
C TYR A 1018 -28.14 24.09 -11.95
N GLN A 1019 -28.10 23.50 -13.15
CA GLN A 1019 -28.99 23.89 -14.26
C GLN A 1019 -30.47 23.62 -13.96
N GLU A 1020 -30.80 22.47 -13.35
CA GLU A 1020 -32.16 22.15 -12.91
C GLU A 1020 -32.67 23.16 -11.89
N LEU A 1021 -31.86 23.51 -10.89
CA LEU A 1021 -32.18 24.51 -9.86
C LEU A 1021 -32.45 25.90 -10.47
N ALA A 1022 -31.63 26.32 -11.44
CA ALA A 1022 -31.80 27.58 -12.17
C ALA A 1022 -33.12 27.61 -12.96
N SER A 1023 -33.43 26.51 -13.66
CA SER A 1023 -34.69 26.36 -14.40
C SER A 1023 -35.91 26.43 -13.49
N VAL A 1024 -35.87 25.73 -12.35
CA VAL A 1024 -36.93 25.75 -11.33
C VAL A 1024 -37.16 27.17 -10.80
N LEU A 1025 -36.09 27.91 -10.49
CA LEU A 1025 -36.19 29.28 -10.01
C LEU A 1025 -36.81 30.21 -11.07
N ALA A 1026 -36.42 30.07 -12.34
CA ALA A 1026 -37.00 30.83 -13.44
C ALA A 1026 -38.50 30.50 -13.63
N GLY A 1027 -38.86 29.23 -13.52
CA GLY A 1027 -40.24 28.76 -13.53
C GLY A 1027 -41.08 29.37 -12.40
N LEU A 1028 -40.56 29.39 -11.17
CA LEU A 1028 -41.23 30.02 -10.03
C LEU A 1028 -41.46 31.52 -10.27
N ARG A 1029 -40.46 32.27 -10.72
CA ARG A 1029 -40.57 33.72 -10.95
C ARG A 1029 -41.56 34.09 -12.05
N SER A 1030 -41.69 33.26 -13.08
CA SER A 1030 -42.63 33.52 -14.17
C SER A 1030 -44.08 33.16 -13.83
N THR A 1031 -44.30 32.31 -12.83
CA THR A 1031 -45.61 31.71 -12.57
C THR A 1031 -46.23 32.09 -11.23
N VAL A 1032 -45.42 32.48 -10.25
CA VAL A 1032 -45.88 32.92 -8.93
C VAL A 1032 -46.12 34.43 -8.93
N PRO A 1033 -47.18 34.95 -8.29
CA PRO A 1033 -47.40 36.38 -8.16
C PRO A 1033 -46.21 37.13 -7.57
N VAL A 1034 -45.84 38.26 -8.18
CA VAL A 1034 -44.65 39.07 -7.81
C VAL A 1034 -44.61 39.39 -6.32
N LEU A 1035 -45.73 39.79 -5.72
CA LEU A 1035 -45.81 40.10 -4.27
C LEU A 1035 -45.44 38.91 -3.37
N ILE A 1036 -45.79 37.69 -3.78
CA ILE A 1036 -45.47 36.46 -3.04
C ILE A 1036 -43.98 36.12 -3.21
N MET A 1037 -43.46 36.27 -4.42
CA MET A 1037 -42.04 36.05 -4.70
C MET A 1037 -41.14 37.06 -3.96
N ASP A 1038 -41.52 38.34 -3.95
CA ASP A 1038 -40.80 39.39 -3.21
C ASP A 1038 -40.80 39.11 -1.71
N ARG A 1039 -41.92 38.62 -1.17
CA ARG A 1039 -42.01 38.21 0.23
C ARG A 1039 -41.06 37.05 0.52
N ALA A 1040 -41.00 36.03 -0.34
CA ALA A 1040 -40.05 34.93 -0.20
C ALA A 1040 -38.59 35.41 -0.27
N TRP A 1041 -38.27 36.32 -1.19
CA TRP A 1041 -36.92 36.88 -1.34
C TRP A 1041 -36.49 37.73 -0.13
N SER A 1042 -37.44 38.44 0.49
CA SER A 1042 -37.18 39.27 1.66
C SER A 1042 -36.72 38.47 2.89
N LEU A 1043 -37.04 37.17 2.94
CA LEU A 1043 -36.64 36.26 4.03
C LEU A 1043 -35.17 35.82 3.94
N LEU A 1044 -34.52 35.99 2.79
CA LEU A 1044 -33.12 35.59 2.59
C LEU A 1044 -32.14 36.59 3.20
N ILE A 1045 -31.04 36.09 3.77
CA ILE A 1045 -29.88 36.90 4.19
C ILE A 1045 -29.04 37.35 2.96
N PRO A 1046 -28.15 38.35 3.10
CA PRO A 1046 -27.40 38.89 1.95
C PRO A 1046 -26.60 37.84 1.16
N SER A 1047 -25.91 36.92 1.83
CA SER A 1047 -25.14 35.85 1.16
C SER A 1047 -26.03 34.93 0.32
N GLN A 1048 -27.20 34.54 0.86
CA GLN A 1048 -28.20 33.74 0.15
C GLN A 1048 -28.77 34.47 -1.06
N ARG A 1049 -29.01 35.78 -0.97
CA ARG A 1049 -29.44 36.57 -2.13
C ARG A 1049 -28.38 36.60 -3.22
N VAL A 1050 -27.10 36.74 -2.84
CA VAL A 1050 -25.99 36.70 -3.81
C VAL A 1050 -25.92 35.34 -4.49
N ALA A 1051 -25.90 34.24 -3.73
CA ALA A 1051 -25.87 32.89 -4.30
C ALA A 1051 -27.04 32.65 -5.27
N LEU A 1052 -28.25 33.08 -4.89
CA LEU A 1052 -29.45 32.91 -5.70
C LEU A 1052 -29.49 33.87 -6.91
N HIS A 1053 -28.81 35.02 -6.84
CA HIS A 1053 -28.54 35.87 -8.01
C HIS A 1053 -27.53 35.23 -8.96
N THR A 1054 -26.49 34.58 -8.45
CA THR A 1054 -25.50 33.84 -9.28
C THR A 1054 -26.14 32.63 -9.96
N LEU A 1055 -27.10 31.96 -9.31
CA LEU A 1055 -27.89 30.89 -9.94
C LEU A 1055 -28.74 31.39 -11.12
N PHE A 1056 -29.01 32.69 -11.18
CA PHE A 1056 -29.82 33.34 -12.20
C PHE A 1056 -29.01 34.00 -13.32
N ALA A 1057 -27.79 34.47 -13.02
CA ALA A 1057 -26.90 35.15 -13.96
C ALA A 1057 -26.26 34.16 -14.93
#